data_AF-A0A9E4FCP2-F1
#
_entry.id   AF-A0A9E4FCP2-F1
#
_cell.length_a   1.000
_cell.length_b   1.000
_cell.length_c   1.000
_cell.angle_alpha   90.00
_cell.angle_beta   90.00
_cell.angle_gamma   90.00
#
_symmetry.space_group_name_H-M   'P 1'
#
loop_
_entity.id
_entity.type
_entity.pdbx_description
1 polymer ?
#
loop_
_entity_poly.entity_id
_entity_poly.type
_entity_poly.pdbx_seq_one_letter_code
_entity_poly.pdbx_strand_id
1 'polypeptide(L)'
;MKSAAVAPVRDIVLLGGGHANVQVLRRFGMRPEPGLRLTIIAREPHSPYTGMLPGYVAGAYDWDDIHIDLAKLARFADARFIAAEASGIDTAQRRILFPNRPPLRYDVLSINTGGVPGERFASDFVTPVKPIGRFLPTWHELTANGSPPVRLGIVGAGPGGVELALAINHRYPGTRCTLLDANEEILRGIAPKARRRLQDALKDRGIAVVTGTRVTQALDGQLIAGDTSIGVDHALWTTGVEAPAWAAESRIDTNAGGFVAINEYLQSTSHPEIFSVGDVSHSVGQPRPKSGVYAVRQGPFLAENLRRFATGRELRRFRAQRHAMAIVGLGVGNAVASRGRVHASGAWVWSVKQWIDRRFMRKFSDLPSMPEESPKVTAELRDDMPAAMRCGGCGAKLGADILNAVLSRLQVPASPSTLSGIGEDAAVVQIAAGNLAISCDGFRAMIDDTYRFGRVGAHHALNDLFAMGAAPRFALAIATVPLMADRMMEDDLFQMMSGALDVFTEHGVDLVGGHSAEGAELGLAFSVTGTLVGEPLAKGGLSPGEKLVLTRDIGTGVVLAGAMLGCARAEYLLSAIDHMDSSNAAAADVLREHGAGGCTDVTGFGLAGHLSEMARASGTGATVRVNDVPCLPGALELMAAGVESSLQSNNQQALDDFDIRGAAPDAPALRLLADPQTSGGLLAGVPSDAADTCVQVLRREGYTTAAVVGEVTPFGLDIVG
;
A
#
# COMPACT_ATOMS: atom_id res chain seq x y z
N MET A 1 -8.92 -25.34 -28.67
CA MET A 1 -7.82 -24.36 -28.50
C MET A 1 -8.20 -23.45 -27.34
N LYS A 2 -7.47 -23.53 -26.22
CA LYS A 2 -7.62 -22.55 -25.13
C LYS A 2 -7.27 -21.18 -25.71
N SER A 3 -8.08 -20.15 -25.46
CA SER A 3 -7.66 -18.78 -25.76
C SER A 3 -6.42 -18.53 -24.91
N ALA A 4 -5.26 -18.37 -25.54
CA ALA A 4 -4.18 -17.64 -24.90
C ALA A 4 -4.78 -16.35 -24.34
N ALA A 5 -4.36 -15.93 -23.14
CA ALA A 5 -4.78 -14.64 -22.60
C ALA A 5 -4.53 -13.58 -23.68
N VAL A 6 -5.58 -12.89 -24.11
CA VAL A 6 -5.46 -11.87 -25.15
C VAL A 6 -4.60 -10.75 -24.58
N ALA A 7 -3.45 -10.50 -25.22
CA ALA A 7 -2.52 -9.45 -24.81
C ALA A 7 -3.27 -8.12 -24.60
N PRO A 8 -3.03 -7.40 -23.48
CA PRO A 8 -3.63 -6.10 -23.24
C PRO A 8 -3.34 -5.11 -24.37
N VAL A 9 -4.39 -4.49 -24.90
CA VAL A 9 -4.31 -3.48 -25.96
C VAL A 9 -4.81 -2.10 -25.52
N ARG A 10 -5.46 -2.01 -24.35
CA ARG A 10 -5.91 -0.76 -23.73
C ARG A 10 -5.80 -0.81 -22.21
N ASP A 11 -5.48 0.35 -21.62
CA ASP A 11 -5.35 0.55 -20.17
C ASP A 11 -6.46 1.45 -19.64
N ILE A 12 -7.25 0.92 -18.72
CA ILE A 12 -8.24 1.66 -17.95
C ILE A 12 -7.63 2.04 -16.61
N VAL A 13 -7.48 3.33 -16.37
CA VAL A 13 -6.94 3.84 -15.11
C VAL A 13 -8.08 4.40 -14.24
N LEU A 14 -8.19 3.88 -13.03
CA LEU A 14 -9.11 4.33 -11.99
C LEU A 14 -8.32 5.25 -11.06
N LEU A 15 -8.60 6.55 -11.08
CA LEU A 15 -7.96 7.52 -10.19
C LEU A 15 -8.84 7.77 -8.96
N GLY A 16 -8.43 7.23 -7.82
CA GLY A 16 -9.10 7.31 -6.53
C GLY A 16 -9.97 6.08 -6.21
N GLY A 17 -9.84 5.57 -4.98
CA GLY A 17 -10.57 4.42 -4.46
C GLY A 17 -12.02 4.71 -4.03
N GLY A 18 -12.69 5.71 -4.59
CA GLY A 18 -14.06 6.03 -4.17
C GLY A 18 -15.09 4.92 -4.47
N HIS A 19 -16.29 5.07 -3.88
CA HIS A 19 -17.39 4.09 -3.91
C HIS A 19 -17.80 3.58 -5.31
N ALA A 20 -17.54 4.34 -6.38
CA ALA A 20 -17.83 3.92 -7.73
C ALA A 20 -16.68 3.11 -8.33
N ASN A 21 -15.43 3.54 -8.16
CA ASN A 21 -14.25 2.82 -8.65
C ASN A 21 -14.04 1.46 -7.96
N VAL A 22 -14.30 1.34 -6.65
CA VAL A 22 -14.26 0.01 -5.97
C VAL A 22 -15.28 -0.97 -6.56
N GLN A 23 -16.43 -0.47 -7.01
CA GLN A 23 -17.41 -1.30 -7.71
C GLN A 23 -16.97 -1.68 -9.13
N VAL A 24 -16.15 -0.85 -9.78
CA VAL A 24 -15.52 -1.19 -11.06
C VAL A 24 -14.56 -2.35 -10.86
N LEU A 25 -13.60 -2.25 -9.93
CA LEU A 25 -12.65 -3.32 -9.60
C LEU A 25 -13.38 -4.64 -9.34
N ARG A 26 -14.34 -4.64 -8.40
CA ARG A 26 -15.13 -5.85 -8.09
C ARG A 26 -15.82 -6.44 -9.32
N ARG A 27 -16.41 -5.60 -10.19
CA ARG A 27 -17.10 -6.08 -11.39
C ARG A 27 -16.14 -6.60 -12.46
N PHE A 28 -14.93 -6.07 -12.51
CA PHE A 28 -13.86 -6.58 -13.35
C PHE A 28 -13.31 -7.91 -12.86
N GLY A 29 -13.07 -8.09 -11.56
CA GLY A 29 -12.69 -9.40 -11.00
C GLY A 29 -13.75 -10.48 -11.21
N MET A 30 -15.03 -10.14 -11.07
CA MET A 30 -16.12 -11.09 -11.34
C MET A 30 -16.28 -11.48 -12.82
N ARG A 31 -15.84 -10.62 -13.75
CA ARG A 31 -15.98 -10.83 -15.19
C ARG A 31 -14.85 -10.10 -15.91
N PRO A 32 -13.65 -10.65 -16.03
CA PRO A 32 -12.55 -9.99 -16.75
C PRO A 32 -12.96 -9.63 -18.20
N GLU A 33 -12.33 -8.61 -18.78
CA GLU A 33 -12.54 -8.24 -20.19
C GLU A 33 -11.22 -8.49 -20.95
N PRO A 34 -11.17 -9.47 -21.86
CA PRO A 34 -9.95 -9.76 -22.63
C PRO A 34 -9.42 -8.54 -23.38
N GLY A 35 -8.09 -8.36 -23.39
CA GLY A 35 -7.43 -7.24 -24.04
C GLY A 35 -7.47 -5.92 -23.28
N LEU A 36 -8.04 -5.87 -22.07
CA LEU A 36 -8.01 -4.68 -21.21
C LEU A 36 -7.14 -4.92 -19.97
N ARG A 37 -6.25 -3.97 -19.68
CA ARG A 37 -5.56 -3.83 -18.39
C ARG A 37 -6.32 -2.85 -17.51
N LEU A 38 -6.40 -3.14 -16.21
CA LEU A 38 -7.01 -2.26 -15.21
C LEU A 38 -5.93 -1.80 -14.22
N THR A 39 -5.94 -0.51 -13.90
CA THR A 39 -5.02 0.10 -12.92
C THR A 39 -5.84 0.93 -11.93
N ILE A 40 -5.62 0.81 -10.63
CA ILE A 40 -6.18 1.68 -9.60
C ILE A 40 -5.04 2.47 -8.93
N ILE A 41 -5.20 3.79 -8.93
CA ILE A 41 -4.27 4.73 -8.30
C ILE A 41 -4.97 5.38 -7.13
N ALA A 42 -4.44 5.23 -5.92
CA ALA A 42 -5.00 5.85 -4.73
C ALA A 42 -3.89 6.29 -3.78
N ARG A 43 -4.08 7.43 -3.10
CA ARG A 43 -3.15 7.88 -2.06
C ARG A 43 -3.12 6.93 -0.87
N GLU A 44 -4.31 6.50 -0.43
CA GLU A 44 -4.48 5.66 0.75
C GLU A 44 -4.77 4.22 0.30
N PRO A 45 -4.17 3.20 0.96
CA PRO A 45 -4.43 1.79 0.68
C PRO A 45 -5.85 1.33 1.00
N HIS A 46 -6.56 2.10 1.82
CA HIS A 46 -7.87 1.76 2.33
C HIS A 46 -8.88 2.84 1.94
N SER A 47 -10.04 2.40 1.45
CA SER A 47 -11.14 3.31 1.12
C SER A 47 -12.24 3.25 2.20
N PRO A 48 -12.44 4.33 2.97
CA PRO A 48 -13.48 4.36 3.99
C PRO A 48 -14.88 4.46 3.37
N TYR A 49 -15.79 3.62 3.85
CA TYR A 49 -17.19 3.67 3.51
C TYR A 49 -17.92 4.72 4.34
N THR A 50 -18.15 5.88 3.71
CA THR A 50 -18.75 7.08 4.33
C THR A 50 -20.08 6.83 5.06
N GLY A 51 -20.86 5.82 4.66
CA GLY A 51 -22.14 5.50 5.29
C GLY A 51 -22.02 4.91 6.70
N MET A 52 -20.87 4.31 7.04
CA MET A 52 -20.61 3.67 8.33
C MET A 52 -19.82 4.56 9.30
N LEU A 53 -19.22 5.66 8.83
CA LEU A 53 -18.39 6.54 9.67
C LEU A 53 -19.08 6.98 10.97
N PRO A 54 -20.35 7.47 10.97
CA PRO A 54 -20.99 7.85 12.23
C PRO A 54 -21.21 6.66 13.17
N GLY A 55 -21.42 5.45 12.63
CA GLY A 55 -21.52 4.23 13.45
C GLY A 55 -20.19 3.85 14.07
N TYR A 56 -19.09 4.00 13.35
CA TYR A 56 -17.73 3.81 13.86
C TYR A 56 -17.42 4.78 15.01
N VAL A 57 -17.70 6.06 14.80
CA VAL A 57 -17.59 7.11 15.83
C VAL A 57 -18.46 6.81 17.06
N ALA A 58 -19.65 6.22 16.86
CA ALA A 58 -20.52 5.81 17.95
C ALA A 58 -20.04 4.52 18.68
N GLY A 59 -19.03 3.82 18.17
CA GLY A 59 -18.54 2.53 18.70
C GLY A 59 -19.36 1.31 18.25
N ALA A 60 -20.09 1.39 17.14
CA ALA A 60 -20.88 0.27 16.58
C ALA A 60 -20.11 -0.62 15.61
N TYR A 61 -18.96 -0.15 15.12
CA TYR A 61 -18.14 -0.80 14.09
C TYR A 61 -16.67 -0.63 14.47
N ASP A 62 -15.85 -1.59 14.06
CA ASP A 62 -14.39 -1.48 14.13
C ASP A 62 -13.81 -0.85 12.86
N TRP A 63 -12.49 -0.66 12.83
CA TRP A 63 -11.82 -0.02 11.70
C TRP A 63 -11.97 -0.87 10.42
N ASP A 64 -11.81 -2.19 10.51
CA ASP A 64 -11.94 -3.11 9.37
C ASP A 64 -13.38 -3.18 8.83
N ASP A 65 -14.39 -2.98 9.69
CA ASP A 65 -15.81 -2.98 9.28
C ASP A 65 -16.12 -1.85 8.28
N ILE A 66 -15.39 -0.74 8.33
CA ILE A 66 -15.68 0.48 7.54
C ILE A 66 -14.71 0.73 6.39
N HIS A 67 -13.63 -0.04 6.28
CA HIS A 67 -12.61 0.16 5.25
C HIS A 67 -12.63 -0.94 4.19
N ILE A 68 -12.47 -0.54 2.93
CA ILE A 68 -12.24 -1.44 1.82
C ILE A 68 -10.73 -1.47 1.56
N ASP A 69 -10.11 -2.63 1.71
CA ASP A 69 -8.72 -2.87 1.33
C ASP A 69 -8.59 -2.84 -0.21
N LEU A 70 -7.92 -1.80 -0.74
CA LEU A 70 -7.79 -1.60 -2.18
C LEU A 70 -6.77 -2.55 -2.81
N ALA A 71 -5.74 -2.99 -2.08
CA ALA A 71 -4.76 -3.93 -2.61
C ALA A 71 -5.38 -5.32 -2.80
N LYS A 72 -6.14 -5.81 -1.80
CA LYS A 72 -6.90 -7.07 -1.92
C LYS A 72 -7.92 -7.01 -3.04
N LEU A 73 -8.64 -5.89 -3.15
CA LEU A 73 -9.64 -5.71 -4.19
C LEU A 73 -9.02 -5.59 -5.60
N ALA A 74 -7.86 -4.95 -5.71
CA ALA A 74 -7.09 -4.87 -6.95
C ALA A 74 -6.59 -6.26 -7.37
N ARG A 75 -6.04 -7.03 -6.42
CA ARG A 75 -5.60 -8.42 -6.64
C ARG A 75 -6.75 -9.29 -7.14
N PHE A 76 -7.93 -9.22 -6.51
CA PHE A 76 -9.12 -9.93 -6.97
C PHE A 76 -9.55 -9.53 -8.39
N ALA A 77 -9.28 -8.27 -8.79
CA ALA A 77 -9.64 -7.75 -10.09
C ALA A 77 -8.59 -8.01 -11.18
N ASP A 78 -7.47 -8.64 -10.85
CA ASP A 78 -6.26 -8.69 -11.69
C ASP A 78 -5.88 -7.28 -12.18
N ALA A 79 -5.94 -6.31 -11.27
CA ALA A 79 -5.69 -4.91 -11.53
C ALA A 79 -4.41 -4.46 -10.83
N ARG A 80 -3.65 -3.58 -11.49
CA ARG A 80 -2.48 -2.96 -10.88
C ARG A 80 -2.89 -2.02 -9.75
N PHE A 81 -2.26 -2.14 -8.59
CA PHE A 81 -2.41 -1.18 -7.50
C PHE A 81 -1.20 -0.25 -7.39
N ILE A 82 -1.45 1.05 -7.51
CA ILE A 82 -0.42 2.10 -7.40
C ILE A 82 -0.79 3.04 -6.25
N ALA A 83 0.01 3.02 -5.19
CA ALA A 83 -0.12 3.92 -4.05
C ALA A 83 0.56 5.26 -4.35
N ALA A 84 -0.17 6.21 -4.93
CA ALA A 84 0.37 7.52 -5.30
C ALA A 84 -0.70 8.63 -5.26
N GLU A 85 -0.27 9.85 -4.94
CA GLU A 85 -1.10 11.04 -5.00
C GLU A 85 -0.89 11.78 -6.33
N ALA A 86 -1.94 11.84 -7.15
CA ALA A 86 -1.91 12.59 -8.40
C ALA A 86 -1.93 14.11 -8.13
N SER A 87 -1.10 14.83 -8.87
CA SER A 87 -1.02 16.30 -8.85
C SER A 87 -1.75 16.95 -10.02
N GLY A 88 -2.12 16.19 -11.06
CA GLY A 88 -2.90 16.70 -12.18
C GLY A 88 -3.05 15.71 -13.33
N ILE A 89 -3.65 16.17 -14.42
CA ILE A 89 -3.85 15.40 -15.65
C ILE A 89 -3.40 16.24 -16.84
N ASP A 90 -2.47 15.70 -17.62
CA ASP A 90 -2.21 16.18 -18.97
C ASP A 90 -3.19 15.48 -19.93
N THR A 91 -4.22 16.22 -20.33
CA THR A 91 -5.27 15.74 -21.25
C THR A 91 -4.79 15.64 -22.70
N ALA A 92 -3.77 16.42 -23.09
CA ALA A 92 -3.22 16.39 -24.44
C ALA A 92 -2.38 15.14 -24.68
N GLN A 93 -1.58 14.75 -23.69
CA GLN A 93 -0.74 13.54 -23.75
C GLN A 93 -1.40 12.31 -23.11
N ARG A 94 -2.58 12.48 -22.50
CA ARG A 94 -3.31 11.44 -21.74
C ARG A 94 -2.45 10.83 -20.63
N ARG A 95 -1.89 11.69 -19.78
CA ARG A 95 -1.03 11.30 -18.66
C ARG A 95 -1.56 11.84 -17.32
N ILE A 96 -1.45 11.04 -16.28
CA ILE A 96 -1.64 11.45 -14.88
C ILE A 96 -0.29 11.91 -14.36
N LEU A 97 -0.28 13.09 -13.76
CA LEU A 97 0.91 13.74 -13.23
C LEU A 97 1.05 13.42 -11.74
N PHE A 98 2.30 13.27 -11.30
CA PHE A 98 2.66 13.03 -9.91
C PHE A 98 3.78 13.99 -9.51
N PRO A 99 3.91 14.32 -8.21
CA PRO A 99 5.00 15.17 -7.74
C PRO A 99 6.35 14.43 -7.71
N ASN A 100 6.36 13.15 -7.36
CA ASN A 100 7.58 12.41 -6.99
C ASN A 100 7.81 11.16 -7.83
N ARG A 101 7.27 11.12 -9.06
CA ARG A 101 7.48 10.02 -10.02
C ARG A 101 7.10 10.46 -11.44
N PRO A 102 7.55 9.76 -12.49
CA PRO A 102 7.18 10.09 -13.85
C PRO A 102 5.67 9.95 -14.11
N PRO A 103 5.11 10.75 -15.03
CA PRO A 103 3.69 10.66 -15.39
C PRO A 103 3.27 9.29 -15.92
N LEU A 104 2.06 8.84 -15.57
CA LEU A 104 1.51 7.55 -16.04
C LEU A 104 0.44 7.77 -17.11
N ARG A 105 0.58 7.10 -18.25
CA ARG A 105 -0.39 7.18 -19.35
C ARG A 105 -1.70 6.46 -19.04
N TYR A 106 -2.79 6.87 -19.69
CA TYR A 106 -4.07 6.16 -19.72
C TYR A 106 -4.68 6.13 -21.13
N ASP A 107 -5.52 5.12 -21.42
CA ASP A 107 -6.42 5.15 -22.59
C ASP A 107 -7.83 5.58 -22.21
N VAL A 108 -8.27 5.16 -21.04
CA VAL A 108 -9.55 5.52 -20.45
C VAL A 108 -9.30 5.84 -18.99
N LEU A 109 -9.79 6.98 -18.53
CA LEU A 109 -9.60 7.44 -17.16
C LEU A 109 -10.94 7.48 -16.41
N SER A 110 -10.98 7.01 -15.17
CA SER A 110 -12.13 7.17 -14.27
C SER A 110 -11.73 7.91 -13.01
N ILE A 111 -12.17 9.16 -12.86
CA ILE A 111 -11.87 10.02 -11.72
C ILE A 111 -12.92 9.80 -10.62
N ASN A 112 -12.49 9.29 -9.47
CA ASN A 112 -13.29 9.10 -8.26
C ASN A 112 -12.50 9.42 -6.98
N THR A 113 -11.75 10.51 -6.99
CA THR A 113 -10.90 10.99 -5.89
C THR A 113 -11.67 11.61 -4.72
N GLY A 114 -12.97 11.87 -4.89
CA GLY A 114 -13.77 12.61 -3.93
C GLY A 114 -13.53 14.12 -3.98
N GLY A 115 -14.21 14.87 -3.13
CA GLY A 115 -13.98 16.31 -2.95
C GLY A 115 -12.96 16.57 -1.85
N VAL A 116 -12.34 17.75 -1.90
CA VAL A 116 -11.46 18.27 -0.84
C VAL A 116 -12.27 19.14 0.14
N PRO A 117 -11.81 19.36 1.38
CA PRO A 117 -12.47 20.30 2.27
C PRO A 117 -12.56 21.69 1.63
N GLY A 118 -13.75 22.29 1.61
CA GLY A 118 -13.94 23.68 1.19
C GLY A 118 -13.70 24.67 2.34
N GLU A 119 -13.20 25.85 2.01
CA GLU A 119 -12.71 26.90 2.94
C GLU A 119 -11.74 26.39 4.03
N ARG A 120 -10.44 26.67 3.88
CA ARG A 120 -9.40 26.31 4.85
C ARG A 120 -9.31 27.38 5.93
N PHE A 121 -9.93 27.16 7.09
CA PHE A 121 -9.43 27.79 8.30
C PHE A 121 -8.14 27.07 8.67
N ALA A 122 -6.99 27.69 8.41
CA ALA A 122 -5.70 27.16 8.82
C ALA A 122 -5.59 27.28 10.35
N SER A 123 -6.13 26.30 11.05
CA SER A 123 -6.12 26.25 12.51
C SER A 123 -6.08 24.80 12.99
N ASP A 124 -5.22 24.54 13.98
CA ASP A 124 -4.96 23.20 14.50
C ASP A 124 -6.17 22.57 15.19
N PHE A 125 -7.15 23.39 15.63
CA PHE A 125 -8.37 22.89 16.26
C PHE A 125 -9.51 22.62 15.28
N VAL A 126 -9.36 22.91 13.98
CA VAL A 126 -10.40 22.69 12.97
C VAL A 126 -10.05 21.48 12.10
N THR A 127 -10.92 20.47 12.12
CA THR A 127 -10.72 19.21 11.41
C THR A 127 -11.83 18.97 10.40
N PRO A 128 -11.52 18.89 9.10
CA PRO A 128 -12.51 18.51 8.10
C PRO A 128 -12.81 17.02 8.17
N VAL A 129 -14.10 16.66 8.13
CA VAL A 129 -14.54 15.26 8.19
C VAL A 129 -14.28 14.51 6.86
N LYS A 130 -14.17 15.24 5.75
CA LYS A 130 -13.80 14.71 4.44
C LYS A 130 -12.49 15.34 3.96
N PRO A 131 -11.52 14.57 3.44
CA PRO A 131 -11.53 13.12 3.30
C PRO A 131 -11.43 12.40 4.66
N ILE A 132 -12.13 11.27 4.79
CA ILE A 132 -12.26 10.55 6.07
C ILE A 132 -10.91 10.08 6.61
N GLY A 133 -9.99 9.65 5.74
CA GLY A 133 -8.64 9.24 6.16
C GLY A 133 -7.87 10.31 6.94
N ARG A 134 -8.17 11.61 6.72
CA ARG A 134 -7.58 12.71 7.49
C ARG A 134 -8.31 13.03 8.80
N PHE A 135 -9.58 12.62 8.91
CA PHE A 135 -10.39 12.82 10.11
C PHE A 135 -10.10 11.77 11.19
N LEU A 136 -9.87 10.51 10.79
CA LEU A 136 -9.74 9.40 11.73
C LEU A 136 -8.58 9.54 12.74
N PRO A 137 -7.36 10.00 12.36
CA PRO A 137 -6.28 10.20 13.31
C PRO A 137 -6.65 11.20 14.41
N THR A 138 -7.16 12.38 14.03
CA THR A 138 -7.63 13.38 15.00
C THR A 138 -8.76 12.81 15.87
N TRP A 139 -9.69 12.06 15.28
CA TRP A 139 -10.73 11.41 16.06
C TRP A 139 -10.16 10.47 17.12
N HIS A 140 -9.14 9.66 16.80
CA HIS A 140 -8.48 8.78 17.78
C HIS A 140 -7.77 9.56 18.89
N GLU A 141 -7.12 10.67 18.58
CA GLU A 141 -6.49 11.55 19.59
C GLU A 141 -7.53 12.14 20.54
N LEU A 142 -8.62 12.68 20.01
CA LEU A 142 -9.73 13.24 20.80
C LEU A 142 -10.38 12.23 21.73
N THR A 143 -10.24 10.95 21.41
CA THR A 143 -10.99 9.88 22.03
C THR A 143 -10.13 8.83 22.72
N ALA A 144 -8.83 9.09 22.81
CA ALA A 144 -7.90 8.25 23.53
C ALA A 144 -8.37 8.01 24.98
N ASN A 145 -8.04 6.83 25.51
CA ASN A 145 -8.46 6.45 26.86
C ASN A 145 -7.95 7.49 27.88
N GLY A 146 -8.86 8.06 28.67
CA GLY A 146 -8.55 9.08 29.67
C GLY A 146 -8.67 10.53 29.18
N SER A 147 -8.96 10.76 27.89
CA SER A 147 -9.21 12.11 27.38
C SER A 147 -10.43 12.75 28.08
N PRO A 148 -10.32 13.99 28.60
CA PRO A 148 -11.41 14.67 29.27
C PRO A 148 -12.51 15.07 28.26
N PRO A 149 -13.77 15.25 28.70
CA PRO A 149 -14.81 15.77 27.84
C PRO A 149 -14.48 17.18 27.32
N VAL A 150 -14.70 17.41 26.03
CA VAL A 150 -14.35 18.66 25.33
C VAL A 150 -15.58 19.46 24.90
N ARG A 151 -15.39 20.73 24.56
CA ARG A 151 -16.33 21.57 23.83
C ARG A 151 -16.09 21.37 22.34
N LEU A 152 -17.05 20.79 21.65
CA LEU A 152 -16.93 20.44 20.23
C LEU A 152 -17.88 21.29 19.38
N GLY A 153 -17.33 22.09 18.48
CA GLY A 153 -18.10 22.72 17.41
C GLY A 153 -18.28 21.75 16.25
N ILE A 154 -19.46 21.67 15.66
CA ILE A 154 -19.70 20.90 14.43
C ILE A 154 -20.33 21.85 13.42
N VAL A 155 -19.58 22.19 12.37
CA VAL A 155 -20.04 23.11 11.34
C VAL A 155 -20.67 22.31 10.20
N GLY A 156 -21.97 22.52 10.01
CA GLY A 156 -22.83 21.81 9.08
C GLY A 156 -23.90 20.96 9.75
N ALA A 157 -25.15 21.41 9.69
CA ALA A 157 -26.31 20.71 10.26
C ALA A 157 -27.09 19.90 9.21
N GLY A 158 -26.38 19.37 8.21
CA GLY A 158 -26.92 18.35 7.31
C GLY A 158 -27.03 16.98 7.99
N PRO A 159 -27.56 15.95 7.29
CA PRO A 159 -27.72 14.61 7.86
C PRO A 159 -26.43 14.03 8.47
N GLY A 160 -25.29 14.20 7.79
CA GLY A 160 -24.00 13.69 8.27
C GLY A 160 -23.50 14.40 9.54
N GLY A 161 -23.59 15.73 9.61
CA GLY A 161 -23.17 16.48 10.80
C GLY A 161 -24.07 16.23 12.01
N VAL A 162 -25.39 16.12 11.80
CA VAL A 162 -26.33 15.73 12.85
C VAL A 162 -26.06 14.30 13.34
N GLU A 163 -25.85 13.35 12.43
CA GLU A 163 -25.54 11.97 12.81
C GLU A 163 -24.24 11.89 13.62
N LEU A 164 -23.22 12.63 13.19
CA LEU A 164 -21.92 12.70 13.86
C LEU A 164 -22.05 13.32 15.25
N ALA A 165 -22.77 14.43 15.41
CA ALA A 165 -23.03 15.05 16.71
C ALA A 165 -23.70 14.07 17.69
N LEU A 166 -24.71 13.33 17.20
CA LEU A 166 -25.43 12.32 17.98
C LEU A 166 -24.53 11.11 18.31
N ALA A 167 -23.66 10.70 17.40
CA ALA A 167 -22.70 9.61 17.60
C ALA A 167 -21.66 9.96 18.66
N ILE A 168 -21.04 11.14 18.56
CA ILE A 168 -20.02 11.62 19.50
C ILE A 168 -20.61 11.77 20.90
N ASN A 169 -21.75 12.45 21.03
CA ASN A 169 -22.41 12.62 22.33
C ASN A 169 -22.79 11.27 22.98
N HIS A 170 -23.12 10.25 22.17
CA HIS A 170 -23.41 8.91 22.66
C HIS A 170 -22.17 8.19 23.19
N ARG A 171 -21.06 8.24 22.46
CA ARG A 171 -19.82 7.50 22.80
C ARG A 171 -18.99 8.21 23.88
N TYR A 172 -19.01 9.54 23.91
CA TYR A 172 -18.25 10.38 24.85
C TYR A 172 -19.22 11.27 25.66
N PRO A 173 -19.91 10.69 26.66
CA PRO A 173 -20.81 11.45 27.51
C PRO A 173 -20.05 12.56 28.26
N GLY A 174 -20.64 13.76 28.30
CA GLY A 174 -20.01 14.95 28.89
C GLY A 174 -19.44 15.94 27.87
N THR A 175 -19.17 15.49 26.64
CA THR A 175 -18.72 16.38 25.54
C THR A 175 -19.84 17.34 25.17
N ARG A 176 -19.57 18.64 25.24
CA ARG A 176 -20.55 19.70 24.90
C ARG A 176 -20.49 19.97 23.40
N CYS A 177 -21.48 19.46 22.67
CA CYS A 177 -21.55 19.65 21.23
C CYS A 177 -22.41 20.89 20.88
N THR A 178 -21.89 21.74 20.01
CA THR A 178 -22.62 22.85 19.38
C THR A 178 -22.62 22.63 17.88
N LEU A 179 -23.80 22.52 17.27
CA LEU A 179 -23.99 22.36 15.84
C LEU A 179 -24.28 23.73 15.20
N LEU A 180 -23.53 24.10 14.17
CA LEU A 180 -23.64 25.40 13.50
C LEU A 180 -24.05 25.23 12.05
N ASP A 181 -24.97 26.04 11.54
CA ASP A 181 -25.35 26.04 10.12
C ASP A 181 -25.67 27.45 9.61
N ALA A 182 -25.24 27.74 8.39
CA ALA A 182 -25.52 29.02 7.74
C ALA A 182 -27.00 29.21 7.38
N ASN A 183 -27.78 28.13 7.29
CA ASN A 183 -29.20 28.18 6.99
C ASN A 183 -30.02 28.35 8.27
N GLU A 184 -31.18 29.00 8.17
CA GLU A 184 -32.14 29.11 9.28
C GLU A 184 -32.72 27.77 9.74
N GLU A 185 -32.78 26.79 8.83
CA GLU A 185 -33.33 25.47 9.11
C GLU A 185 -32.30 24.35 8.85
N ILE A 186 -32.09 23.50 9.84
CA ILE A 186 -31.21 22.32 9.73
C ILE A 186 -31.88 21.18 8.94
N LEU A 187 -31.09 20.18 8.53
CA LEU A 187 -31.56 18.95 7.87
C LEU A 187 -32.43 19.23 6.63
N ARG A 188 -32.03 20.23 5.83
CA ARG A 188 -32.72 20.58 4.58
C ARG A 188 -32.84 19.35 3.67
N GLY A 189 -34.03 19.11 3.16
CA GLY A 189 -34.33 17.94 2.31
C GLY A 189 -34.75 16.67 3.08
N ILE A 190 -34.71 16.67 4.41
CA ILE A 190 -35.31 15.62 5.25
C ILE A 190 -36.79 15.91 5.48
N ALA A 191 -37.62 14.85 5.45
CA ALA A 191 -39.07 14.93 5.66
C ALA A 191 -39.40 15.64 6.98
N PRO A 192 -40.43 16.52 7.04
CA PRO A 192 -40.69 17.35 8.23
C PRO A 192 -40.89 16.58 9.54
N LYS A 193 -41.46 15.38 9.50
CA LYS A 193 -41.63 14.52 10.69
C LYS A 193 -40.31 13.87 11.13
N ALA A 194 -39.50 13.39 10.18
CA ALA A 194 -38.15 12.89 10.47
C ALA A 194 -37.25 13.99 11.03
N ARG A 195 -37.34 15.20 10.47
CA ARG A 195 -36.59 16.38 10.93
C ARG A 195 -36.94 16.74 12.37
N ARG A 196 -38.23 16.84 12.69
CA ARG A 196 -38.68 17.07 14.08
C ARG A 196 -38.11 16.02 15.02
N ARG A 197 -38.20 14.72 14.66
CA ARG A 197 -37.67 13.65 15.51
C ARG A 197 -36.15 13.76 15.74
N LEU A 198 -35.38 14.20 14.73
CA LEU A 198 -33.94 14.45 14.86
C LEU A 198 -33.65 15.69 15.71
N GLN A 199 -34.42 16.76 15.56
CA GLN A 199 -34.33 17.95 16.40
C GLN A 199 -34.65 17.65 17.87
N ASP A 200 -35.67 16.83 18.13
CA ASP A 200 -36.02 16.37 19.47
C ASP A 200 -34.85 15.56 20.05
N ALA A 201 -34.24 14.65 19.27
CA ALA A 201 -33.08 13.88 19.73
C ALA A 201 -31.84 14.75 20.05
N LEU A 202 -31.61 15.83 19.30
CA LEU A 202 -30.55 16.82 19.62
C LEU A 202 -30.85 17.52 20.95
N LYS A 203 -32.10 17.96 21.15
CA LYS A 203 -32.56 18.62 22.38
C LYS A 203 -32.48 17.71 23.60
N ASP A 204 -32.95 16.47 23.48
CA ASP A 204 -32.93 15.46 24.54
C ASP A 204 -31.49 15.16 25.02
N ARG A 205 -30.49 15.41 24.16
CA ARG A 205 -29.07 15.22 24.44
C ARG A 205 -28.32 16.50 24.84
N GLY A 206 -29.02 17.62 24.95
CA GLY A 206 -28.41 18.91 25.26
C GLY A 206 -27.42 19.41 24.20
N ILE A 207 -27.57 18.98 22.94
CA ILE A 207 -26.73 19.46 21.84
C ILE A 207 -27.26 20.82 21.39
N ALA A 208 -26.44 21.86 21.54
CA ALA A 208 -26.80 23.22 21.14
C ALA A 208 -26.84 23.33 19.62
N VAL A 209 -27.75 24.14 19.08
CA VAL A 209 -27.89 24.36 17.63
C VAL A 209 -27.94 25.85 17.35
N VAL A 210 -27.06 26.33 16.49
CA VAL A 210 -26.94 27.73 16.04
C VAL A 210 -27.17 27.76 14.52
N THR A 211 -28.19 28.50 14.08
CA THR A 211 -28.64 28.55 12.67
C THR A 211 -28.68 29.97 12.14
N GLY A 212 -28.74 30.12 10.83
CA GLY A 212 -28.92 31.40 10.15
C GLY A 212 -27.64 32.24 10.05
N THR A 213 -26.50 31.67 10.45
CA THR A 213 -25.24 32.40 10.56
C THR A 213 -24.10 31.53 10.03
N ARG A 214 -23.36 32.06 9.04
CA ARG A 214 -22.17 31.41 8.49
C ARG A 214 -20.98 31.60 9.43
N VAL A 215 -20.25 30.53 9.70
CA VAL A 215 -18.92 30.62 10.34
C VAL A 215 -17.95 31.23 9.33
N THR A 216 -17.37 32.37 9.68
CA THR A 216 -16.48 33.14 8.79
C THR A 216 -15.03 33.13 9.25
N GLN A 217 -14.75 32.79 10.51
CA GLN A 217 -13.40 32.69 11.04
C GLN A 217 -13.32 31.60 12.12
N ALA A 218 -12.14 31.00 12.27
CA ALA A 218 -11.78 30.13 13.38
C ALA A 218 -10.41 30.55 13.90
N LEU A 219 -10.36 31.14 15.09
CA LEU A 219 -9.14 31.65 15.73
C LEU A 219 -9.21 31.48 17.24
N ASP A 220 -8.07 31.23 17.88
CA ASP A 220 -7.91 31.16 19.34
C ASP A 220 -8.96 30.29 20.08
N GLY A 221 -9.31 29.13 19.50
CA GLY A 221 -10.32 28.24 20.07
C GLY A 221 -11.75 28.80 19.99
N GLN A 222 -12.03 29.69 19.04
CA GLN A 222 -13.35 30.27 18.82
C GLN A 222 -13.78 30.11 17.36
N LEU A 223 -15.04 29.74 17.17
CA LEU A 223 -15.73 29.83 15.89
C LEU A 223 -16.53 31.14 15.86
N ILE A 224 -16.20 32.01 14.91
CA ILE A 224 -16.87 33.29 14.72
C ILE A 224 -17.92 33.12 13.62
N ALA A 225 -19.17 33.39 13.98
CA ALA A 225 -20.32 33.30 13.12
C ALA A 225 -21.12 34.60 13.28
N GLY A 226 -21.01 35.51 12.31
CA GLY A 226 -21.60 36.85 12.42
C GLY A 226 -21.12 37.56 13.70
N ASP A 227 -22.07 38.05 14.50
CA ASP A 227 -21.78 38.68 15.80
C ASP A 227 -21.65 37.67 16.96
N THR A 228 -21.76 36.37 16.67
CA THR A 228 -21.69 35.30 17.68
C THR A 228 -20.29 34.67 17.68
N SER A 229 -19.68 34.58 18.86
CA SER A 229 -18.46 33.80 19.07
C SER A 229 -18.76 32.56 19.92
N ILE A 230 -18.31 31.39 19.45
CA ILE A 230 -18.54 30.10 20.09
C ILE A 230 -17.19 29.50 20.47
N GLY A 231 -16.91 29.45 21.76
CA GLY A 231 -15.69 28.82 22.28
C GLY A 231 -15.74 27.30 22.17
N VAL A 232 -14.72 26.73 21.54
CA VAL A 232 -14.56 25.30 21.29
C VAL A 232 -13.12 24.89 21.60
N ASP A 233 -12.95 23.65 22.03
CA ASP A 233 -11.62 23.04 22.13
C ASP A 233 -11.25 22.41 20.78
N HIS A 234 -12.25 21.87 20.05
CA HIS A 234 -12.11 21.36 18.69
C HIS A 234 -13.34 21.66 17.84
N ALA A 235 -13.17 21.73 16.52
CA ALA A 235 -14.24 21.94 15.56
C ALA A 235 -14.20 20.92 14.43
N LEU A 236 -15.33 20.27 14.14
CA LEU A 236 -15.48 19.35 13.01
C LEU A 236 -16.19 20.05 11.86
N TRP A 237 -15.55 20.10 10.70
CA TRP A 237 -16.09 20.72 9.49
C TRP A 237 -16.75 19.67 8.60
N THR A 238 -18.08 19.73 8.48
CA THR A 238 -18.90 18.73 7.76
C THR A 238 -19.60 19.28 6.51
N THR A 239 -19.58 20.60 6.33
CA THR A 239 -20.12 21.30 5.15
C THR A 239 -19.06 21.58 4.11
N GLY A 240 -19.49 21.68 2.84
CA GLY A 240 -18.65 22.20 1.76
C GLY A 240 -17.52 21.25 1.39
N VAL A 241 -17.70 20.53 0.28
CA VAL A 241 -16.55 19.99 -0.44
C VAL A 241 -16.32 20.87 -1.65
N GLU A 242 -15.07 21.09 -1.98
CA GLU A 242 -14.64 21.68 -3.24
C GLU A 242 -14.08 20.60 -4.15
N ALA A 243 -13.97 20.90 -5.44
CA ALA A 243 -13.19 20.04 -6.33
C ALA A 243 -11.69 20.23 -6.03
N PRO A 244 -10.87 19.19 -6.20
CA PRO A 244 -9.42 19.36 -6.21
C PRO A 244 -9.01 20.41 -7.27
N ALA A 245 -8.09 21.33 -6.92
CA ALA A 245 -7.66 22.41 -7.81
C ALA A 245 -7.16 21.90 -9.18
N TRP A 246 -6.42 20.79 -9.14
CA TRP A 246 -5.88 20.15 -10.34
C TRP A 246 -6.95 19.77 -11.37
N ALA A 247 -8.21 19.52 -10.96
CA ALA A 247 -9.27 19.14 -11.88
C ALA A 247 -9.60 20.25 -12.89
N ALA A 248 -9.64 21.51 -12.44
CA ALA A 248 -9.84 22.66 -13.30
C ALA A 248 -8.56 23.01 -14.09
N GLU A 249 -7.40 22.88 -13.46
CA GLU A 249 -6.08 23.13 -14.09
C GLU A 249 -5.78 22.15 -15.23
N SER A 250 -6.37 20.96 -15.19
CA SER A 250 -6.24 19.91 -16.23
C SER A 250 -6.99 20.21 -17.54
N ARG A 251 -7.61 21.40 -17.67
CA ARG A 251 -8.41 21.82 -18.84
C ARG A 251 -9.58 20.88 -19.17
N ILE A 252 -10.08 20.17 -18.16
CA ILE A 252 -11.31 19.39 -18.24
C ILE A 252 -12.48 20.35 -17.98
N ASP A 253 -13.62 20.14 -18.64
CA ASP A 253 -14.80 20.98 -18.41
C ASP A 253 -15.25 20.82 -16.95
N THR A 254 -15.42 21.95 -16.27
CA THR A 254 -15.85 22.01 -14.89
C THR A 254 -17.02 22.97 -14.73
N ASN A 255 -17.82 22.81 -13.67
CA ASN A 255 -18.77 23.83 -13.28
C ASN A 255 -18.07 24.98 -12.53
N ALA A 256 -18.81 26.02 -12.13
CA ALA A 256 -18.26 27.16 -11.39
C ALA A 256 -17.57 26.80 -10.05
N GLY A 257 -17.83 25.63 -9.50
CA GLY A 257 -17.18 25.12 -8.28
C GLY A 257 -16.00 24.17 -8.56
N GLY A 258 -15.49 24.12 -9.80
CA GLY A 258 -14.35 23.29 -10.21
C GLY A 258 -14.67 21.80 -10.39
N PHE A 259 -15.92 21.37 -10.21
CA PHE A 259 -16.28 19.95 -10.33
C PHE A 259 -16.39 19.54 -11.80
N VAL A 260 -15.80 18.39 -12.16
CA VAL A 260 -15.79 17.87 -13.53
C VAL A 260 -17.21 17.71 -14.06
N ALA A 261 -17.55 18.42 -15.13
CA ALA A 261 -18.86 18.41 -15.75
C ALA A 261 -19.05 17.14 -16.59
N ILE A 262 -20.03 16.32 -16.22
CA ILE A 262 -20.31 15.02 -16.85
C ILE A 262 -21.67 14.94 -17.52
N ASN A 263 -21.75 14.16 -18.60
CA ASN A 263 -22.97 13.87 -19.33
C ASN A 263 -23.76 12.68 -18.71
N GLU A 264 -24.84 12.26 -19.38
CA GLU A 264 -25.69 11.13 -18.94
C GLU A 264 -24.99 9.75 -19.01
N TYR A 265 -23.80 9.64 -19.59
CA TYR A 265 -22.99 8.42 -19.64
C TYR A 265 -21.87 8.38 -18.59
N LEU A 266 -21.78 9.42 -17.74
CA LEU A 266 -20.71 9.65 -16.77
C LEU A 266 -19.37 10.08 -17.38
N GLN A 267 -19.36 10.43 -18.67
CA GLN A 267 -18.18 10.98 -19.35
C GLN A 267 -18.08 12.48 -19.10
N SER A 268 -16.84 12.98 -19.06
CA SER A 268 -16.53 14.39 -19.19
C SER A 268 -17.19 14.95 -20.45
N THR A 269 -17.61 16.21 -20.35
CA THR A 269 -18.25 16.93 -21.46
C THR A 269 -17.26 17.44 -22.51
N SER A 270 -15.97 17.55 -22.18
CA SER A 270 -14.91 17.91 -23.14
C SER A 270 -14.03 16.76 -23.60
N HIS A 271 -13.94 15.67 -22.84
CA HIS A 271 -13.00 14.57 -23.11
C HIS A 271 -13.71 13.20 -22.97
N PRO A 272 -14.15 12.56 -24.07
CA PRO A 272 -14.96 11.35 -24.00
C PRO A 272 -14.24 10.14 -23.37
N GLU A 273 -12.92 10.11 -23.38
CA GLU A 273 -12.10 9.08 -22.73
C GLU A 273 -12.01 9.24 -21.20
N ILE A 274 -12.43 10.38 -20.67
CA ILE A 274 -12.41 10.67 -19.24
C ILE A 274 -13.81 10.50 -18.67
N PHE A 275 -13.95 9.64 -17.69
CA PHE A 275 -15.13 9.46 -16.86
C PHE A 275 -14.88 10.12 -15.50
N SER A 276 -15.95 10.64 -14.90
CA SER A 276 -15.87 11.20 -13.54
C SER A 276 -17.14 10.90 -12.76
N VAL A 277 -16.97 10.57 -11.48
CA VAL A 277 -18.03 10.06 -10.62
C VAL A 277 -17.83 10.49 -9.17
N GLY A 278 -18.88 10.41 -8.37
CA GLY A 278 -18.86 10.79 -6.96
C GLY A 278 -18.68 12.30 -6.75
N ASP A 279 -18.10 12.68 -5.62
CA ASP A 279 -18.13 14.06 -5.13
C ASP A 279 -17.34 15.04 -6.04
N VAL A 280 -16.33 14.57 -6.76
CA VAL A 280 -15.54 15.34 -7.74
C VAL A 280 -16.32 15.69 -9.03
N SER A 281 -17.48 15.06 -9.27
CA SER A 281 -18.22 15.16 -10.53
C SER A 281 -19.51 15.99 -10.43
N HIS A 282 -19.88 16.69 -11.49
CA HIS A 282 -21.13 17.44 -11.62
C HIS A 282 -21.94 16.95 -12.83
N SER A 283 -23.06 16.27 -12.59
CA SER A 283 -23.94 15.79 -13.67
C SER A 283 -24.75 16.91 -14.31
N VAL A 284 -24.39 17.25 -15.54
CA VAL A 284 -25.09 18.24 -16.37
C VAL A 284 -26.52 17.76 -16.62
N GLY A 285 -27.51 18.64 -16.40
CA GLY A 285 -28.94 18.34 -16.58
C GLY A 285 -29.60 17.48 -15.48
N GLN A 286 -28.83 16.94 -14.54
CA GLN A 286 -29.37 16.17 -13.40
C GLN A 286 -28.57 16.36 -12.09
N PRO A 287 -28.39 17.61 -11.61
CA PRO A 287 -27.55 17.87 -10.45
C PRO A 287 -28.05 17.14 -9.19
N ARG A 288 -27.09 16.63 -8.41
CA ARG A 288 -27.33 15.95 -7.13
C ARG A 288 -26.38 16.46 -6.04
N PRO A 289 -26.80 16.43 -4.77
CA PRO A 289 -25.91 16.68 -3.64
C PRO A 289 -24.68 15.77 -3.67
N LYS A 290 -23.54 16.29 -3.24
CA LYS A 290 -22.28 15.54 -3.09
C LYS A 290 -22.39 14.57 -1.92
N SER A 291 -22.73 13.31 -2.21
CA SER A 291 -23.00 12.30 -1.19
C SER A 291 -22.75 10.89 -1.73
N GLY A 292 -22.20 10.02 -0.86
CA GLY A 292 -21.92 8.62 -1.16
C GLY A 292 -23.13 7.83 -1.67
N VAL A 293 -24.34 8.18 -1.24
CA VAL A 293 -25.58 7.48 -1.65
C VAL A 293 -25.87 7.63 -3.15
N TYR A 294 -25.42 8.73 -3.76
CA TYR A 294 -25.50 8.92 -5.22
C TYR A 294 -24.31 8.28 -5.92
N ALA A 295 -23.09 8.40 -5.35
CA ALA A 295 -21.87 7.81 -5.90
C ALA A 295 -21.97 6.28 -6.04
N VAL A 296 -22.50 5.59 -5.03
CA VAL A 296 -22.70 4.13 -5.04
C VAL A 296 -23.58 3.68 -6.21
N ARG A 297 -24.54 4.51 -6.65
CA ARG A 297 -25.43 4.17 -7.77
C ARG A 297 -24.78 4.36 -9.15
N GLN A 298 -23.71 5.15 -9.24
CA GLN A 298 -22.96 5.33 -10.49
C GLN A 298 -22.10 4.10 -10.83
N GLY A 299 -21.54 3.41 -9.82
CA GLY A 299 -20.60 2.29 -9.99
C GLY A 299 -21.00 1.22 -11.04
N PRO A 300 -22.22 0.65 -11.01
CA PRO A 300 -22.64 -0.33 -12.01
C PRO A 300 -22.69 0.19 -13.45
N PHE A 301 -23.07 1.45 -13.64
CA PHE A 301 -23.12 2.08 -14.96
C PHE A 301 -21.73 2.47 -15.43
N LEU A 302 -20.89 2.96 -14.52
CA LEU A 302 -19.49 3.25 -14.79
C LEU A 302 -18.74 2.00 -15.26
N ALA A 303 -18.84 0.89 -14.53
CA ALA A 303 -18.16 -0.36 -14.90
C ALA A 303 -18.57 -0.87 -16.28
N GLU A 304 -19.85 -0.77 -16.63
CA GLU A 304 -20.37 -1.18 -17.92
C GLU A 304 -19.96 -0.19 -19.04
N ASN A 305 -19.99 1.12 -18.78
CA ASN A 305 -19.60 2.13 -19.76
C ASN A 305 -18.10 2.15 -20.02
N LEU A 306 -17.26 1.92 -19.00
CA LEU A 306 -15.81 1.76 -19.18
C LEU A 306 -15.50 0.59 -20.11
N ARG A 307 -16.15 -0.57 -19.92
CA ARG A 307 -16.03 -1.70 -20.87
C ARG A 307 -16.50 -1.33 -22.26
N ARG A 308 -17.69 -0.75 -22.37
CA ARG A 308 -18.29 -0.40 -23.66
C ARG A 308 -17.40 0.57 -24.43
N PHE A 309 -16.97 1.65 -23.78
CA PHE A 309 -16.05 2.62 -24.36
C PHE A 309 -14.73 1.97 -24.80
N ALA A 310 -14.10 1.21 -23.89
CA ALA A 310 -12.83 0.55 -24.18
C ALA A 310 -12.93 -0.52 -25.27
N THR A 311 -14.12 -1.01 -25.60
CA THR A 311 -14.35 -2.03 -26.64
C THR A 311 -15.14 -1.51 -27.85
N GLY A 312 -15.35 -0.18 -27.95
CA GLY A 312 -16.07 0.44 -29.07
C GLY A 312 -17.57 0.14 -29.15
N ARG A 313 -18.19 -0.30 -28.03
CA ARG A 313 -19.63 -0.53 -27.94
C ARG A 313 -20.37 0.75 -27.52
N GLU A 314 -21.65 0.84 -27.89
CA GLU A 314 -22.54 1.95 -27.49
C GLU A 314 -22.68 2.03 -25.96
N LEU A 315 -22.63 3.24 -25.40
CA LEU A 315 -22.69 3.48 -23.96
C LEU A 315 -24.12 3.39 -23.41
N ARG A 316 -24.23 3.10 -22.11
CA ARG A 316 -25.50 3.03 -21.39
C ARG A 316 -25.76 4.31 -20.61
N ARG A 317 -26.95 4.89 -20.81
CA ARG A 317 -27.40 6.08 -20.07
C ARG A 317 -27.60 5.80 -18.58
N PHE A 318 -27.09 6.70 -17.74
CA PHE A 318 -27.28 6.75 -16.30
C PHE A 318 -28.29 7.84 -15.93
N ARG A 319 -29.30 7.46 -15.15
CA ARG A 319 -30.31 8.38 -14.61
C ARG A 319 -30.18 8.49 -13.10
N ALA A 320 -29.82 9.67 -12.61
CA ALA A 320 -29.65 9.93 -11.19
C ALA A 320 -31.00 9.87 -10.45
N GLN A 321 -31.07 9.03 -9.41
CA GLN A 321 -32.25 8.94 -8.54
C GLN A 321 -32.63 10.32 -8.00
N ARG A 322 -33.93 10.65 -7.94
CA ARG A 322 -34.42 11.95 -7.46
C ARG A 322 -34.41 12.06 -5.93
N HIS A 323 -34.79 10.99 -5.24
CA HIS A 323 -34.90 10.94 -3.78
C HIS A 323 -34.08 9.76 -3.25
N ALA A 324 -32.96 10.07 -2.60
CA ALA A 324 -32.23 9.08 -1.81
C ALA A 324 -32.97 8.79 -0.49
N MET A 325 -32.78 7.58 0.05
CA MET A 325 -33.18 7.29 1.42
C MET A 325 -32.03 7.73 2.33
N ALA A 326 -32.31 8.63 3.27
CA ALA A 326 -31.41 8.98 4.35
C ALA A 326 -31.80 8.18 5.59
N ILE A 327 -30.85 7.53 6.25
CA ILE A 327 -31.06 6.88 7.54
C ILE A 327 -30.00 7.43 8.49
N VAL A 328 -30.44 8.21 9.46
CA VAL A 328 -29.60 8.94 10.43
C VAL A 328 -29.68 8.22 11.77
N GLY A 329 -28.55 7.68 12.23
CA GLY A 329 -28.40 7.11 13.56
C GLY A 329 -28.62 8.13 14.67
N LEU A 330 -29.22 7.68 15.77
CA LEU A 330 -29.34 8.43 17.01
C LEU A 330 -28.29 7.91 18.01
N GLY A 331 -27.02 7.79 17.61
CA GLY A 331 -26.03 6.97 18.32
C GLY A 331 -26.21 5.47 18.02
N VAL A 332 -25.98 4.58 18.99
CA VAL A 332 -26.17 3.13 18.81
C VAL A 332 -27.60 2.70 19.14
N GLY A 333 -28.18 1.82 18.32
CA GLY A 333 -29.42 1.10 18.62
C GLY A 333 -30.71 1.75 18.13
N ASN A 334 -30.71 3.02 17.68
CA ASN A 334 -31.90 3.68 17.12
C ASN A 334 -31.53 4.57 15.92
N ALA A 335 -32.46 4.72 14.96
CA ALA A 335 -32.27 5.59 13.80
C ALA A 335 -33.58 6.23 13.33
N VAL A 336 -33.45 7.26 12.49
CA VAL A 336 -34.55 7.92 11.78
C VAL A 336 -34.31 7.82 10.28
N ALA A 337 -35.25 7.23 9.55
CA ALA A 337 -35.24 7.14 8.10
C ALA A 337 -36.12 8.21 7.45
N SER A 338 -35.69 8.72 6.31
CA SER A 338 -36.44 9.67 5.48
C SER A 338 -36.24 9.38 3.99
N ARG A 339 -37.33 9.34 3.23
CA ARG A 339 -37.32 9.25 1.76
C ARG A 339 -38.49 10.04 1.17
N GLY A 340 -38.19 11.17 0.54
CA GLY A 340 -39.24 12.08 0.08
C GLY A 340 -40.10 12.56 1.25
N ARG A 341 -41.41 12.25 1.24
CA ARG A 341 -42.35 12.59 2.33
C ARG A 341 -42.51 11.48 3.39
N VAL A 342 -41.96 10.29 3.14
CA VAL A 342 -42.08 9.13 4.03
C VAL A 342 -40.98 9.18 5.11
N HIS A 343 -41.35 8.79 6.33
CA HIS A 343 -40.42 8.68 7.46
C HIS A 343 -40.72 7.44 8.30
N ALA A 344 -39.69 6.96 9.00
CA ALA A 344 -39.78 5.89 9.98
C ALA A 344 -38.72 6.10 11.07
N SER A 345 -38.92 5.59 12.27
CA SER A 345 -37.95 5.66 13.36
C SER A 345 -38.01 4.43 14.28
N GLY A 346 -36.91 4.16 14.97
CA GLY A 346 -36.80 3.13 16.01
C GLY A 346 -35.64 2.16 15.79
N ALA A 347 -35.53 1.18 16.68
CA ALA A 347 -34.44 0.20 16.67
C ALA A 347 -34.45 -0.71 15.43
N TRP A 348 -35.62 -1.01 14.89
CA TRP A 348 -35.74 -1.75 13.64
C TRP A 348 -35.16 -0.95 12.45
N VAL A 349 -35.26 0.39 12.44
CA VAL A 349 -34.67 1.24 11.41
C VAL A 349 -33.15 1.23 11.50
N TRP A 350 -32.60 1.24 12.72
CA TRP A 350 -31.17 1.06 12.96
C TRP A 350 -30.69 -0.30 12.42
N SER A 351 -31.43 -1.36 12.69
CA SER A 351 -31.13 -2.70 12.18
C SER A 351 -31.15 -2.75 10.64
N VAL A 352 -32.09 -2.04 10.00
CA VAL A 352 -32.11 -1.89 8.53
C VAL A 352 -30.88 -1.14 8.02
N LYS A 353 -30.46 -0.05 8.68
CA LYS A 353 -29.23 0.68 8.33
C LYS A 353 -28.02 -0.26 8.38
N GLN A 354 -27.82 -0.95 9.49
CA GLN A 354 -26.72 -1.89 9.66
C GLN A 354 -26.75 -2.98 8.57
N TRP A 355 -27.93 -3.51 8.25
CA TRP A 355 -28.07 -4.50 7.18
C TRP A 355 -27.70 -3.94 5.80
N ILE A 356 -28.12 -2.72 5.45
CA ILE A 356 -27.76 -2.08 4.17
C ILE A 356 -26.26 -1.88 4.08
N ASP A 357 -25.67 -1.31 5.13
CA ASP A 357 -24.27 -0.92 5.18
C ASP A 357 -23.35 -2.17 5.19
N ARG A 358 -23.59 -3.13 6.09
CA ARG A 358 -22.86 -4.42 6.11
C ARG A 358 -23.07 -5.21 4.82
N ARG A 359 -24.26 -5.17 4.20
CA ARG A 359 -24.48 -5.81 2.88
C ARG A 359 -23.67 -5.13 1.77
N PHE A 360 -23.43 -3.82 1.85
CA PHE A 360 -22.54 -3.14 0.91
C PHE A 360 -21.09 -3.56 1.16
N MET A 361 -20.61 -3.52 2.39
CA MET A 361 -19.23 -3.88 2.75
C MET A 361 -18.88 -5.34 2.45
N ARG A 362 -19.80 -6.28 2.72
CA ARG A 362 -19.62 -7.71 2.35
C ARG A 362 -19.32 -7.95 0.87
N LYS A 363 -19.66 -7.01 -0.02
CA LYS A 363 -19.29 -7.14 -1.43
C LYS A 363 -17.80 -7.03 -1.67
N PHE A 364 -17.06 -6.43 -0.74
CA PHE A 364 -15.64 -6.13 -0.85
C PHE A 364 -14.80 -6.85 0.21
N SER A 365 -15.38 -7.30 1.33
CA SER A 365 -14.73 -8.21 2.27
C SER A 365 -14.86 -9.68 1.85
N ASP A 366 -16.03 -10.08 1.33
CA ASP A 366 -16.34 -11.47 1.02
C ASP A 366 -16.23 -11.68 -0.50
N LEU A 367 -15.00 -11.56 -1.00
CA LEU A 367 -14.71 -11.75 -2.42
C LEU A 367 -14.81 -13.24 -2.76
N PRO A 368 -15.53 -13.62 -3.83
CA PRO A 368 -15.66 -15.02 -4.19
C PRO A 368 -14.30 -15.59 -4.62
N SER A 369 -13.97 -16.81 -4.18
CA SER A 369 -12.88 -17.57 -4.78
C SER A 369 -13.23 -17.84 -6.24
N MET A 370 -12.35 -17.44 -7.15
CA MET A 370 -12.48 -17.77 -8.57
C MET A 370 -11.84 -19.15 -8.76
N PRO A 371 -12.56 -20.14 -9.31
CA PRO A 371 -12.02 -21.49 -9.48
C PRO A 371 -10.82 -21.44 -10.44
N GLU A 372 -9.63 -21.71 -9.92
CA GLU A 372 -8.48 -22.07 -10.76
C GLU A 372 -8.69 -23.50 -11.25
N GLU A 373 -8.68 -23.70 -12.57
CA GLU A 373 -8.66 -25.06 -13.12
C GLU A 373 -7.33 -25.72 -12.76
N SER A 374 -7.31 -26.57 -11.73
CA SER A 374 -6.16 -27.42 -11.46
C SER A 374 -5.93 -28.32 -12.68
N PRO A 375 -4.70 -28.38 -13.22
CA PRO A 375 -4.36 -29.27 -14.30
C PRO A 375 -4.75 -30.72 -13.94
N LYS A 376 -5.51 -31.38 -14.82
CA LYS A 376 -5.80 -32.82 -14.68
C LYS A 376 -4.55 -33.60 -15.07
N VAL A 377 -3.70 -33.92 -14.11
CA VAL A 377 -2.48 -34.72 -14.31
C VAL A 377 -2.64 -36.14 -13.77
N THR A 378 -1.83 -37.07 -14.29
CA THR A 378 -1.72 -38.44 -13.74
C THR A 378 -1.13 -38.40 -12.34
N ALA A 379 -1.30 -39.47 -11.55
CA ALA A 379 -0.73 -39.55 -10.20
C ALA A 379 0.80 -39.42 -10.21
N GLU A 380 1.47 -40.05 -11.18
CA GLU A 380 2.92 -39.97 -11.38
C GLU A 380 3.41 -38.53 -11.60
N LEU A 381 2.64 -37.71 -12.32
CA LEU A 381 3.03 -36.33 -12.63
C LEU A 381 2.68 -35.34 -11.51
N ARG A 382 1.99 -35.75 -10.44
CA ARG A 382 1.61 -34.84 -9.34
C ARG A 382 2.81 -34.38 -8.54
N ASP A 383 3.77 -35.26 -8.30
CA ASP A 383 4.96 -34.94 -7.52
C ASP A 383 5.90 -34.00 -8.30
N ASP A 384 5.85 -34.06 -9.63
CA ASP A 384 6.58 -33.16 -10.53
C ASP A 384 5.84 -31.83 -10.77
N MET A 385 4.59 -31.69 -10.32
CA MET A 385 3.85 -30.45 -10.54
C MET A 385 4.45 -29.32 -9.69
N PRO A 386 4.72 -28.15 -10.29
CA PRO A 386 5.12 -26.99 -9.52
C PRO A 386 3.99 -26.58 -8.56
N ALA A 387 4.36 -25.98 -7.43
CA ALA A 387 3.40 -25.39 -6.50
C ALA A 387 2.40 -24.48 -7.23
N ALA A 388 1.13 -24.53 -6.81
CA ALA A 388 0.03 -23.82 -7.48
C ALA A 388 0.23 -22.30 -7.51
N MET A 389 0.80 -21.73 -6.44
CA MET A 389 1.18 -20.33 -6.36
C MET A 389 2.71 -20.20 -6.45
N ARG A 390 3.19 -19.37 -7.36
CA ARG A 390 4.61 -19.01 -7.52
C ARG A 390 4.79 -17.55 -7.12
N CYS A 391 5.64 -17.30 -6.12
CA CYS A 391 5.99 -15.95 -5.69
C CYS A 391 6.81 -15.20 -6.75
N GLY A 392 6.78 -13.87 -6.73
CA GLY A 392 7.76 -12.99 -7.40
C GLY A 392 8.94 -12.65 -6.48
N GLY A 393 9.84 -11.77 -6.91
CA GLY A 393 11.00 -11.37 -6.10
C GLY A 393 11.95 -12.53 -5.82
N CYS A 394 12.67 -12.46 -4.70
CA CYS A 394 13.60 -13.52 -4.29
C CYS A 394 12.89 -14.83 -3.90
N GLY A 395 11.61 -14.79 -3.53
CA GLY A 395 10.81 -16.00 -3.31
C GLY A 395 10.58 -16.83 -4.59
N ALA A 396 10.94 -16.30 -5.76
CA ALA A 396 10.91 -16.99 -7.04
C ALA A 396 12.26 -17.62 -7.44
N LYS A 397 13.33 -17.44 -6.64
CA LYS A 397 14.67 -17.96 -6.95
C LYS A 397 14.64 -19.49 -7.03
N LEU A 398 15.59 -20.06 -7.79
CA LEU A 398 15.80 -21.49 -7.83
C LEU A 398 16.31 -21.96 -6.45
N GLY A 399 15.83 -23.12 -5.98
CA GLY A 399 16.33 -23.71 -4.74
C GLY A 399 17.84 -23.99 -4.80
N ALA A 400 18.51 -23.83 -3.67
CA ALA A 400 19.96 -24.00 -3.55
C ALA A 400 20.44 -25.38 -4.05
N ASP A 401 19.70 -26.45 -3.78
CA ASP A 401 20.05 -27.81 -4.21
C ASP A 401 20.14 -27.96 -5.73
N ILE A 402 19.17 -27.42 -6.47
CA ILE A 402 19.15 -27.51 -7.93
C ILE A 402 20.32 -26.70 -8.51
N LEU A 403 20.58 -25.51 -7.95
CA LEU A 403 21.71 -24.67 -8.36
C LEU A 403 23.05 -25.37 -8.09
N ASN A 404 23.25 -25.90 -6.89
CA ASN A 404 24.47 -26.63 -6.49
C ASN A 404 24.69 -27.89 -7.33
N ALA A 405 23.62 -28.62 -7.65
CA ALA A 405 23.68 -29.78 -8.54
C ALA A 405 24.13 -29.40 -9.96
N VAL A 406 23.79 -28.22 -10.46
CA VAL A 406 24.28 -27.73 -11.77
C VAL A 406 25.71 -27.22 -11.67
N LEU A 407 26.03 -26.38 -10.68
CA LEU A 407 27.37 -25.81 -10.51
C LEU A 407 28.45 -26.89 -10.32
N SER A 408 28.15 -27.96 -9.57
CA SER A 408 29.08 -29.09 -9.39
C SER A 408 29.37 -29.87 -10.67
N ARG A 409 28.50 -29.76 -11.68
CA ARG A 409 28.68 -30.38 -13.01
C ARG A 409 29.41 -29.46 -13.99
N LEU A 410 29.43 -28.16 -13.73
CA LEU A 410 30.13 -27.18 -14.55
C LEU A 410 31.60 -27.12 -14.15
N GLN A 411 32.49 -27.44 -15.09
CA GLN A 411 33.93 -27.28 -14.88
C GLN A 411 34.33 -25.84 -15.19
N VAL A 412 34.19 -24.95 -14.20
CA VAL A 412 34.63 -23.55 -14.33
C VAL A 412 36.13 -23.48 -14.03
N PRO A 413 36.99 -23.11 -15.01
CA PRO A 413 38.42 -23.00 -14.77
C PRO A 413 38.72 -21.81 -13.85
N ALA A 414 39.65 -22.00 -12.91
CA ALA A 414 40.12 -20.93 -12.05
C ALA A 414 40.85 -19.86 -12.88
N SER A 415 40.59 -18.58 -12.57
CA SER A 415 41.27 -17.44 -13.17
C SER A 415 42.18 -16.76 -12.15
N PRO A 416 43.45 -16.48 -12.48
CA PRO A 416 44.36 -15.77 -11.58
C PRO A 416 43.97 -14.31 -11.34
N SER A 417 43.05 -13.76 -12.15
CA SER A 417 42.55 -12.39 -11.99
C SER A 417 41.33 -12.28 -11.07
N THR A 418 40.78 -13.42 -10.61
CA THR A 418 39.63 -13.46 -9.71
C THR A 418 40.13 -13.71 -8.29
N LEU A 419 40.03 -12.70 -7.43
CA LEU A 419 40.46 -12.77 -6.03
C LEU A 419 39.43 -13.48 -5.16
N SER A 420 38.14 -13.26 -5.44
CA SER A 420 37.04 -14.01 -4.86
C SER A 420 35.88 -14.11 -5.87
N GLY A 421 35.07 -15.17 -5.80
CA GLY A 421 34.13 -15.53 -6.84
C GLY A 421 32.90 -16.29 -6.33
N ILE A 422 32.59 -17.43 -6.96
CA ILE A 422 31.37 -18.22 -6.69
C ILE A 422 31.22 -18.48 -5.18
N GLY A 423 30.10 -18.00 -4.60
CA GLY A 423 29.76 -18.15 -3.19
C GLY A 423 29.76 -16.84 -2.38
N GLU A 424 30.51 -15.83 -2.82
CA GLU A 424 30.41 -14.46 -2.28
C GLU A 424 29.24 -13.68 -2.88
N ASP A 425 28.87 -12.56 -2.24
CA ASP A 425 27.82 -11.66 -2.74
C ASP A 425 28.25 -10.92 -4.02
N ALA A 426 29.54 -10.60 -4.16
CA ALA A 426 30.10 -10.08 -5.41
C ALA A 426 31.46 -10.71 -5.72
N ALA A 427 31.72 -10.92 -7.01
CA ALA A 427 33.03 -11.37 -7.47
C ALA A 427 34.02 -10.20 -7.43
N VAL A 428 35.20 -10.43 -6.84
CA VAL A 428 36.29 -9.46 -6.81
C VAL A 428 37.29 -9.79 -7.91
N VAL A 429 37.43 -8.88 -8.86
CA VAL A 429 38.36 -9.01 -10.00
C VAL A 429 39.46 -7.96 -9.89
N GLN A 430 40.70 -8.40 -9.99
CA GLN A 430 41.86 -7.52 -10.01
C GLN A 430 42.11 -6.99 -11.43
N ILE A 431 42.22 -5.67 -11.55
CA ILE A 431 42.62 -4.97 -12.77
C ILE A 431 43.83 -4.08 -12.49
N ALA A 432 44.46 -3.55 -13.56
CA ALA A 432 45.64 -2.69 -13.42
C ALA A 432 45.40 -1.44 -12.55
N ALA A 433 44.16 -0.95 -12.50
CA ALA A 433 43.78 0.24 -11.74
C ALA A 433 43.29 -0.05 -10.31
N GLY A 434 43.22 -1.31 -9.87
CA GLY A 434 42.71 -1.71 -8.55
C GLY A 434 41.76 -2.91 -8.61
N ASN A 435 40.92 -3.05 -7.59
CA ASN A 435 39.96 -4.14 -7.48
C ASN A 435 38.55 -3.66 -7.86
N LEU A 436 37.86 -4.46 -8.68
CA LEU A 436 36.46 -4.28 -9.00
C LEU A 436 35.64 -5.33 -8.27
N ALA A 437 34.50 -4.93 -7.72
CA ALA A 437 33.44 -5.83 -7.27
C ALA A 437 32.37 -5.87 -8.36
N ILE A 438 31.97 -7.05 -8.80
CA ILE A 438 30.99 -7.25 -9.87
C ILE A 438 29.91 -8.19 -9.35
N SER A 439 28.65 -7.75 -9.43
CA SER A 439 27.50 -8.59 -9.13
C SER A 439 26.46 -8.56 -10.26
N CYS A 440 25.56 -9.54 -10.23
CA CYS A 440 24.37 -9.61 -11.06
C CYS A 440 23.23 -10.16 -10.22
N ASP A 441 22.16 -9.38 -10.08
CA ASP A 441 20.95 -9.85 -9.41
C ASP A 441 19.68 -9.42 -10.14
N GLY A 442 18.60 -10.15 -9.94
CA GLY A 442 17.36 -9.92 -10.64
C GLY A 442 16.25 -10.90 -10.31
N PHE A 443 15.04 -10.46 -10.60
CA PHE A 443 13.84 -11.23 -10.29
C PHE A 443 12.65 -10.88 -11.19
N ARG A 444 11.66 -11.76 -11.15
CA ARG A 444 10.32 -11.48 -11.66
C ARG A 444 9.62 -10.47 -10.76
N ALA A 445 8.77 -9.63 -11.36
CA ALA A 445 7.92 -8.68 -10.65
C ALA A 445 7.15 -9.32 -9.49
N MET A 446 7.24 -8.67 -8.33
CA MET A 446 6.48 -9.00 -7.11
C MET A 446 5.39 -7.98 -6.79
N ILE A 447 5.43 -6.81 -7.45
CA ILE A 447 4.48 -5.72 -7.29
C ILE A 447 4.06 -5.17 -8.66
N ASP A 448 2.86 -4.58 -8.70
CA ASP A 448 2.27 -4.06 -9.93
C ASP A 448 2.75 -2.65 -10.31
N ASP A 449 3.33 -1.92 -9.36
CA ASP A 449 3.88 -0.58 -9.59
C ASP A 449 5.27 -0.68 -10.22
N THR A 450 5.32 -0.58 -11.55
CA THR A 450 6.55 -0.75 -12.34
C THR A 450 7.66 0.22 -11.96
N TYR A 451 7.31 1.46 -11.56
CA TYR A 451 8.30 2.44 -11.10
C TYR A 451 8.98 2.00 -9.80
N ARG A 452 8.19 1.62 -8.78
CA ARG A 452 8.74 1.11 -7.52
C ARG A 452 9.45 -0.23 -7.72
N PHE A 453 8.97 -1.06 -8.65
CA PHE A 453 9.66 -2.30 -9.01
C PHE A 453 11.08 -2.03 -9.55
N GLY A 454 11.22 -1.00 -10.40
CA GLY A 454 12.51 -0.51 -10.86
C GLY A 454 13.43 -0.07 -9.72
N ARG A 455 12.90 0.74 -8.79
CA ARG A 455 13.65 1.19 -7.61
C ARG A 455 14.11 0.02 -6.73
N VAL A 456 13.19 -0.89 -6.39
CA VAL A 456 13.49 -2.10 -5.60
C VAL A 456 14.54 -2.98 -6.30
N GLY A 457 14.43 -3.17 -7.62
CA GLY A 457 15.43 -3.91 -8.39
C GLY A 457 16.82 -3.28 -8.35
N ALA A 458 16.90 -1.94 -8.44
CA ALA A 458 18.17 -1.22 -8.34
C ALA A 458 18.77 -1.30 -6.93
N HIS A 459 17.98 -1.07 -5.87
CA HIS A 459 18.45 -1.24 -4.49
C HIS A 459 18.95 -2.66 -4.24
N HIS A 460 18.18 -3.66 -4.66
CA HIS A 460 18.56 -5.06 -4.48
C HIS A 460 19.89 -5.39 -5.16
N ALA A 461 20.08 -5.00 -6.42
CA ALA A 461 21.32 -5.27 -7.12
C ALA A 461 22.54 -4.54 -6.52
N LEU A 462 22.34 -3.36 -5.92
CA LEU A 462 23.41 -2.62 -5.25
C LEU A 462 23.78 -3.20 -3.89
N ASN A 463 22.90 -3.98 -3.24
CA ASN A 463 23.15 -4.51 -1.90
C ASN A 463 24.39 -5.39 -1.84
N ASP A 464 24.65 -6.23 -2.83
CA ASP A 464 25.88 -7.06 -2.89
C ASP A 464 27.15 -6.21 -2.84
N LEU A 465 27.14 -5.07 -3.56
CA LEU A 465 28.27 -4.14 -3.54
C LEU A 465 28.40 -3.46 -2.18
N PHE A 466 27.29 -3.08 -1.55
CA PHE A 466 27.31 -2.50 -0.20
C PHE A 466 27.72 -3.50 0.88
N ALA A 467 27.33 -4.77 0.78
CA ALA A 467 27.72 -5.84 1.70
C ALA A 467 29.24 -6.05 1.68
N MET A 468 29.84 -6.07 0.49
CA MET A 468 31.30 -6.08 0.29
C MET A 468 31.96 -4.71 0.58
N GLY A 469 31.11 -3.70 0.78
CA GLY A 469 31.36 -2.27 0.85
C GLY A 469 32.28 -1.71 -0.24
N ALA A 470 32.05 -2.17 -1.46
CA ALA A 470 32.48 -1.52 -2.67
C ALA A 470 31.63 -0.26 -2.92
N ALA A 471 32.25 0.76 -3.53
CA ALA A 471 31.53 1.93 -4.02
C ALA A 471 30.95 1.63 -5.42
N PRO A 472 29.63 1.58 -5.61
CA PRO A 472 29.03 1.31 -6.92
C PRO A 472 29.39 2.39 -7.96
N ARG A 473 29.54 1.99 -9.23
CA ARG A 473 29.95 2.89 -10.33
C ARG A 473 29.09 2.75 -11.57
N PHE A 474 28.83 1.53 -12.01
CA PHE A 474 28.17 1.25 -13.28
C PHE A 474 27.08 0.21 -13.13
N ALA A 475 26.01 0.34 -13.90
CA ALA A 475 24.94 -0.65 -13.99
C ALA A 475 24.60 -0.96 -15.46
N LEU A 476 24.26 -2.21 -15.74
CA LEU A 476 23.69 -2.70 -17.00
C LEU A 476 22.35 -3.37 -16.71
N ALA A 477 21.31 -3.00 -17.44
CA ALA A 477 19.96 -3.56 -17.24
C ALA A 477 19.66 -4.76 -18.14
N ILE A 478 18.90 -5.74 -17.63
CA ILE A 478 18.22 -6.75 -18.42
C ILE A 478 16.74 -6.68 -18.06
N ALA A 479 15.93 -6.15 -18.99
CA ALA A 479 14.51 -5.88 -18.77
C ALA A 479 13.65 -6.82 -19.62
N THR A 480 12.70 -7.51 -18.98
CA THR A 480 11.69 -8.33 -19.65
C THR A 480 10.32 -7.67 -19.48
N VAL A 481 9.62 -7.39 -20.58
CA VAL A 481 8.29 -6.75 -20.56
C VAL A 481 7.23 -7.70 -21.12
N PRO A 482 6.05 -7.85 -20.49
CA PRO A 482 4.97 -8.66 -21.03
C PRO A 482 4.48 -8.14 -22.38
N LEU A 483 4.13 -9.05 -23.29
CA LEU A 483 3.55 -8.66 -24.58
C LEU A 483 2.22 -7.91 -24.40
N MET A 484 2.18 -6.67 -24.87
CA MET A 484 1.03 -5.76 -24.86
C MET A 484 1.05 -4.90 -26.14
N ALA A 485 0.12 -3.97 -26.30
CA ALA A 485 0.28 -2.93 -27.33
C ALA A 485 1.58 -2.14 -27.09
N ASP A 486 2.31 -1.81 -28.16
CA ASP A 486 3.65 -1.19 -28.13
C ASP A 486 3.76 -0.03 -27.14
N ARG A 487 2.81 0.91 -27.20
CA ARG A 487 2.73 2.07 -26.30
C ARG A 487 2.62 1.71 -24.80
N MET A 488 1.98 0.59 -24.47
CA MET A 488 1.87 0.11 -23.09
C MET A 488 3.16 -0.56 -22.64
N MET A 489 3.84 -1.28 -23.53
CA MET A 489 5.17 -1.84 -23.26
C MET A 489 6.21 -0.71 -23.08
N GLU A 490 6.14 0.32 -23.93
CA GLU A 490 6.96 1.54 -23.83
C GLU A 490 6.76 2.23 -22.47
N ASP A 491 5.51 2.47 -22.05
CA ASP A 491 5.22 3.10 -20.77
C ASP A 491 5.71 2.27 -19.58
N ASP A 492 5.49 0.96 -19.58
CA ASP A 492 5.90 0.09 -18.49
C ASP A 492 7.43 0.03 -18.38
N LEU A 493 8.13 -0.09 -19.52
CA LEU A 493 9.59 -0.02 -19.57
C LEU A 493 10.10 1.34 -19.09
N PHE A 494 9.49 2.43 -19.55
CA PHE A 494 9.85 3.78 -19.12
C PHE A 494 9.68 3.95 -17.61
N GLN A 495 8.55 3.54 -17.03
CA GLN A 495 8.32 3.64 -15.58
C GLN A 495 9.35 2.83 -14.81
N MET A 496 9.59 1.57 -15.21
CA MET A 496 10.55 0.67 -14.57
C MET A 496 11.97 1.21 -14.62
N MET A 497 12.45 1.63 -15.80
CA MET A 497 13.79 2.18 -15.93
C MET A 497 13.95 3.54 -15.26
N SER A 498 12.90 4.37 -15.20
CA SER A 498 12.95 5.64 -14.47
C SER A 498 13.13 5.42 -12.98
N GLY A 499 12.44 4.43 -12.40
CA GLY A 499 12.61 4.08 -10.99
C GLY A 499 14.03 3.61 -10.69
N ALA A 500 14.56 2.70 -11.51
CA ALA A 500 15.94 2.26 -11.36
C ALA A 500 16.95 3.41 -11.49
N LEU A 501 16.74 4.30 -12.46
CA LEU A 501 17.62 5.45 -12.70
C LEU A 501 17.62 6.44 -11.54
N ASP A 502 16.47 6.66 -10.88
CA ASP A 502 16.40 7.53 -9.69
C ASP A 502 17.32 6.98 -8.58
N VAL A 503 17.26 5.67 -8.29
CA VAL A 503 18.12 5.01 -7.29
C VAL A 503 19.60 5.06 -7.71
N PHE A 504 19.91 4.77 -8.97
CA PHE A 504 21.29 4.86 -9.45
C PHE A 504 21.84 6.29 -9.36
N THR A 505 21.02 7.30 -9.67
CA THR A 505 21.40 8.71 -9.57
C THR A 505 21.65 9.11 -8.11
N GLU A 506 20.79 8.66 -7.17
CA GLU A 506 20.98 8.85 -5.72
C GLU A 506 22.35 8.34 -5.24
N HIS A 507 22.87 7.27 -5.87
CA HIS A 507 24.15 6.65 -5.54
C HIS A 507 25.32 7.00 -6.49
N GLY A 508 25.13 7.92 -7.44
CA GLY A 508 26.15 8.30 -8.40
C GLY A 508 26.60 7.15 -9.32
N VAL A 509 25.68 6.24 -9.64
CA VAL A 509 25.89 5.08 -10.51
C VAL A 509 25.43 5.41 -11.92
N ASP A 510 26.29 5.17 -12.91
CA ASP A 510 25.94 5.37 -14.31
C ASP A 510 25.24 4.11 -14.86
N LEU A 511 23.99 4.26 -15.31
CA LEU A 511 23.31 3.24 -16.11
C LEU A 511 23.86 3.30 -17.54
N VAL A 512 24.82 2.44 -17.86
CA VAL A 512 25.62 2.54 -19.10
C VAL A 512 25.07 1.74 -20.28
N GLY A 513 24.00 0.97 -20.09
CA GLY A 513 23.36 0.21 -21.15
C GLY A 513 22.47 -0.92 -20.64
N GLY A 514 22.11 -1.83 -21.53
CA GLY A 514 21.31 -2.99 -21.19
C GLY A 514 20.74 -3.73 -22.39
N HIS A 515 19.88 -4.70 -22.09
CA HIS A 515 19.09 -5.46 -23.05
C HIS A 515 17.63 -5.48 -22.64
N SER A 516 16.72 -5.44 -23.60
CA SER A 516 15.29 -5.61 -23.37
C SER A 516 14.72 -6.74 -24.24
N ALA A 517 13.77 -7.47 -23.69
CA ALA A 517 13.07 -8.56 -24.38
C ALA A 517 11.59 -8.60 -24.00
N GLU A 518 10.78 -9.17 -24.88
CA GLU A 518 9.40 -9.55 -24.56
C GLU A 518 9.40 -10.90 -23.81
N GLY A 519 8.50 -11.04 -22.85
CA GLY A 519 8.35 -12.28 -22.09
C GLY A 519 6.92 -12.52 -21.62
N ALA A 520 6.70 -13.63 -20.93
CA ALA A 520 5.39 -13.92 -20.34
C ALA A 520 5.09 -13.04 -19.12
N GLU A 521 6.13 -12.64 -18.38
CA GLU A 521 6.04 -11.95 -17.10
C GLU A 521 7.05 -10.80 -17.06
N LEU A 522 6.72 -9.74 -16.29
CA LEU A 522 7.62 -8.61 -16.09
C LEU A 522 8.82 -9.06 -15.25
N GLY A 523 10.02 -8.74 -15.69
CA GLY A 523 11.26 -9.11 -15.01
C GLY A 523 12.34 -8.05 -15.17
N LEU A 524 13.19 -7.94 -14.17
CA LEU A 524 14.28 -6.97 -14.14
C LEU A 524 15.49 -7.59 -13.47
N ALA A 525 16.65 -7.43 -14.09
CA ALA A 525 17.94 -7.74 -13.52
C ALA A 525 18.94 -6.62 -13.81
N PHE A 526 19.93 -6.46 -12.95
CA PHE A 526 21.05 -5.57 -13.17
C PHE A 526 22.35 -6.32 -12.95
N SER A 527 23.30 -6.10 -13.85
CA SER A 527 24.71 -6.32 -13.53
C SER A 527 25.28 -4.99 -13.05
N VAL A 528 25.90 -5.00 -11.87
CA VAL A 528 26.47 -3.82 -11.24
C VAL A 528 27.97 -4.01 -11.02
N THR A 529 28.72 -2.93 -11.17
CA THR A 529 30.17 -2.90 -10.96
C THR A 529 30.51 -1.76 -10.02
N GLY A 530 31.27 -2.08 -8.97
CA GLY A 530 31.81 -1.14 -8.00
C GLY A 530 33.33 -1.21 -7.90
N THR A 531 33.91 -0.18 -7.28
CA THR A 531 35.34 -0.11 -6.95
C THR A 531 35.55 -0.37 -5.47
N LEU A 532 36.54 -1.20 -5.13
CA LEU A 532 36.95 -1.44 -3.75
C LEU A 532 38.16 -0.59 -3.38
N VAL A 533 38.07 0.12 -2.26
CA VAL A 533 39.18 0.84 -1.64
C VAL A 533 39.48 0.16 -0.31
N GLY A 534 40.49 -0.70 -0.28
CA GLY A 534 40.85 -1.52 0.88
C GLY A 534 40.37 -2.96 0.77
N GLU A 535 40.38 -3.67 1.90
CA GLU A 535 39.92 -5.05 2.00
C GLU A 535 38.38 -5.13 1.93
N PRO A 536 37.81 -6.10 1.19
CA PRO A 536 36.38 -6.29 1.12
C PRO A 536 35.81 -6.77 2.47
N LEU A 537 34.58 -6.38 2.76
CA LEU A 537 33.77 -7.01 3.81
C LEU A 537 33.19 -8.31 3.25
N ALA A 538 34.00 -9.37 3.21
CA ALA A 538 33.55 -10.67 2.73
C ALA A 538 32.48 -11.28 3.65
N LYS A 539 31.82 -12.36 3.18
CA LYS A 539 30.94 -13.17 4.04
C LYS A 539 31.69 -13.79 5.23
N GLY A 540 32.96 -14.14 5.01
CA GLY A 540 33.87 -14.60 6.04
C GLY A 540 34.40 -13.45 6.91
N GLY A 541 35.17 -13.78 7.95
CA GLY A 541 35.81 -12.79 8.82
C GLY A 541 35.13 -12.58 10.18
N LEU A 542 34.11 -13.39 10.49
CA LEU A 542 33.52 -13.41 11.83
C LEU A 542 34.53 -13.90 12.87
N SER A 543 34.57 -13.23 14.01
CA SER A 543 35.44 -13.59 15.14
C SER A 543 34.62 -13.92 16.39
N PRO A 544 34.97 -14.98 17.15
CA PRO A 544 34.25 -15.32 18.38
C PRO A 544 34.19 -14.16 19.37
N GLY A 545 33.01 -13.91 19.92
CA GLY A 545 32.74 -12.78 20.83
C GLY A 545 32.19 -11.53 20.15
N GLU A 546 32.19 -11.45 18.82
CA GLU A 546 31.46 -10.42 18.09
C GLU A 546 29.94 -10.55 18.29
N LYS A 547 29.24 -9.43 18.20
CA LYS A 547 27.78 -9.36 18.22
C LYS A 547 27.26 -9.36 16.79
N LEU A 548 26.19 -10.13 16.56
CA LEU A 548 25.51 -10.15 15.27
C LEU A 548 24.52 -8.98 15.22
N VAL A 549 24.81 -8.01 14.36
CA VAL A 549 23.95 -6.84 14.13
C VAL A 549 23.17 -7.05 12.84
N LEU A 550 21.85 -7.01 12.94
CA LEU A 550 20.95 -7.00 11.80
C LEU A 550 20.42 -5.57 11.62
N THR A 551 20.59 -4.99 10.44
CA THR A 551 20.30 -3.58 10.22
C THR A 551 18.83 -3.29 9.98
N ARG A 552 18.06 -4.30 9.55
CA ARG A 552 16.65 -4.14 9.17
C ARG A 552 15.83 -5.39 9.50
N ASP A 553 14.52 -5.20 9.55
CA ASP A 553 13.53 -6.24 9.80
C ASP A 553 13.44 -7.30 8.69
N ILE A 554 13.03 -8.52 9.05
CA ILE A 554 12.78 -9.62 8.10
C ILE A 554 11.28 -9.86 7.92
N GLY A 555 10.91 -10.55 6.83
CA GLY A 555 9.54 -11.00 6.55
C GLY A 555 8.96 -10.53 5.21
N THR A 556 9.80 -10.02 4.29
CA THR A 556 9.32 -9.55 2.98
C THR A 556 8.71 -10.70 2.16
N GLY A 557 9.28 -11.91 2.24
CA GLY A 557 8.81 -13.08 1.50
C GLY A 557 7.38 -13.48 1.87
N VAL A 558 7.11 -13.64 3.17
CA VAL A 558 5.78 -14.03 3.67
C VAL A 558 4.72 -12.95 3.43
N VAL A 559 5.10 -11.66 3.53
CA VAL A 559 4.18 -10.55 3.22
C VAL A 559 3.81 -10.53 1.74
N LEU A 560 4.79 -10.67 0.84
CA LEU A 560 4.56 -10.75 -0.60
C LEU A 560 3.72 -11.98 -0.97
N ALA A 561 4.00 -13.14 -0.38
CA ALA A 561 3.19 -14.35 -0.55
C ALA A 561 1.74 -14.12 -0.12
N GLY A 562 1.54 -13.50 1.05
CA GLY A 562 0.21 -13.16 1.55
C GLY A 562 -0.52 -12.16 0.65
N ALA A 563 0.18 -11.20 0.05
CA ALA A 563 -0.40 -10.26 -0.92
C ALA A 563 -0.83 -10.98 -2.21
N MET A 564 -0.01 -11.90 -2.72
CA MET A 564 -0.31 -12.69 -3.91
C MET A 564 -1.50 -13.64 -3.71
N LEU A 565 -1.66 -14.17 -2.49
CA LEU A 565 -2.81 -14.96 -2.04
C LEU A 565 -4.04 -14.12 -1.69
N GLY A 566 -3.92 -12.79 -1.63
CA GLY A 566 -5.00 -11.89 -1.27
C GLY A 566 -5.39 -11.89 0.22
N CYS A 567 -4.54 -12.44 1.10
CA CYS A 567 -4.78 -12.48 2.55
C CYS A 567 -4.03 -11.39 3.34
N ALA A 568 -2.90 -10.87 2.83
CA ALA A 568 -2.17 -9.77 3.47
C ALA A 568 -2.94 -8.45 3.38
N ARG A 569 -2.95 -7.68 4.48
CA ARG A 569 -3.51 -6.32 4.52
C ARG A 569 -2.67 -5.39 3.64
N ALA A 570 -3.31 -4.42 2.99
CA ALA A 570 -2.62 -3.47 2.13
C ALA A 570 -1.50 -2.69 2.84
N GLU A 571 -1.67 -2.39 4.13
CA GLU A 571 -0.64 -1.74 4.94
C GLU A 571 0.63 -2.60 5.10
N TYR A 572 0.48 -3.93 5.27
CA TYR A 572 1.63 -4.83 5.35
C TYR A 572 2.39 -4.84 4.02
N LEU A 573 1.65 -4.91 2.90
CA LEU A 573 2.24 -4.84 1.57
C LEU A 573 2.99 -3.51 1.36
N LEU A 574 2.38 -2.37 1.66
CA LEU A 574 3.04 -1.08 1.48
C LEU A 574 4.27 -0.92 2.37
N SER A 575 4.21 -1.35 3.64
CA SER A 575 5.39 -1.37 4.52
C SER A 575 6.50 -2.26 3.98
N ALA A 576 6.18 -3.42 3.40
CA ALA A 576 7.18 -4.27 2.76
C ALA A 576 7.77 -3.63 1.49
N ILE A 577 6.98 -2.92 0.68
CA ILE A 577 7.52 -2.21 -0.49
C ILE A 577 8.41 -1.05 -0.05
N ASP A 578 8.00 -0.24 0.93
CA ASP A 578 8.82 0.83 1.50
C ASP A 578 10.12 0.28 2.09
N HIS A 579 10.05 -0.89 2.72
CA HIS A 579 11.24 -1.61 3.17
C HIS A 579 12.15 -1.96 1.97
N MET A 580 11.64 -2.64 0.95
CA MET A 580 12.47 -3.06 -0.20
C MET A 580 13.03 -1.87 -1.02
N ASP A 581 12.33 -0.73 -0.99
CA ASP A 581 12.63 0.53 -1.67
C ASP A 581 13.45 1.49 -0.79
N SER A 582 14.45 0.94 -0.10
CA SER A 582 15.36 1.67 0.79
C SER A 582 16.79 1.18 0.61
N SER A 583 17.76 2.11 0.65
CA SER A 583 19.17 1.79 0.47
C SER A 583 19.82 1.21 1.73
N ASN A 584 20.81 0.32 1.54
CA ASN A 584 21.70 -0.16 2.60
C ASN A 584 23.06 0.58 2.65
N ALA A 585 23.29 1.59 1.79
CA ALA A 585 24.58 2.26 1.68
C ALA A 585 25.08 2.82 3.03
N ALA A 586 24.25 3.63 3.69
CA ALA A 586 24.63 4.22 4.99
C ALA A 586 24.79 3.15 6.08
N ALA A 587 24.04 2.04 6.02
CA ALA A 587 24.21 0.93 6.96
C ALA A 587 25.57 0.25 6.77
N ALA A 588 25.99 0.03 5.52
CA ALA A 588 27.31 -0.55 5.22
C ALA A 588 28.45 0.34 5.74
N ASP A 589 28.36 1.66 5.55
CA ASP A 589 29.35 2.61 6.06
C ASP A 589 29.43 2.57 7.59
N VAL A 590 28.29 2.61 8.27
CA VAL A 590 28.23 2.54 9.75
C VAL A 590 28.80 1.22 10.27
N LEU A 591 28.45 0.08 9.66
CA LEU A 591 28.99 -1.24 10.05
C LEU A 591 30.52 -1.28 9.92
N ARG A 592 31.05 -0.76 8.81
CA ARG A 592 32.50 -0.68 8.57
C ARG A 592 33.22 0.21 9.58
N GLU A 593 32.68 1.41 9.83
CA GLU A 593 33.26 2.37 10.79
C GLU A 593 33.32 1.81 12.21
N HIS A 594 32.42 0.88 12.54
CA HIS A 594 32.38 0.21 13.84
C HIS A 594 33.13 -1.14 13.85
N GLY A 595 33.92 -1.42 12.81
CA GLY A 595 34.86 -2.53 12.77
C GLY A 595 34.24 -3.88 12.44
N ALA A 596 33.17 -3.92 11.62
CA ALA A 596 32.57 -5.18 11.18
C ALA A 596 33.62 -6.12 10.54
N GLY A 597 33.67 -7.37 11.01
CA GLY A 597 34.62 -8.39 10.54
C GLY A 597 34.16 -9.14 9.29
N GLY A 598 32.88 -9.52 9.26
CA GLY A 598 32.20 -10.12 8.11
C GLY A 598 30.79 -9.54 7.93
N CYS A 599 30.34 -9.47 6.69
CA CYS A 599 29.06 -8.86 6.32
C CYS A 599 28.40 -9.62 5.15
N THR A 600 27.07 -9.67 5.14
CA THR A 600 26.29 -10.15 3.99
C THR A 600 24.96 -9.41 3.93
N ASP A 601 24.36 -9.32 2.75
CA ASP A 601 22.98 -8.89 2.61
C ASP A 601 22.02 -10.08 2.82
N VAL A 602 20.99 -9.88 3.64
CA VAL A 602 20.02 -10.94 3.92
C VAL A 602 18.97 -10.93 2.82
N THR A 603 19.08 -11.87 1.87
CA THR A 603 18.14 -12.00 0.75
C THR A 603 17.58 -13.42 0.60
N GLY A 604 17.66 -14.01 -0.59
CA GLY A 604 16.82 -15.14 -1.01
C GLY A 604 16.84 -16.37 -0.10
N PHE A 605 17.91 -16.62 0.65
CA PHE A 605 18.01 -17.78 1.56
C PHE A 605 17.52 -17.52 2.99
N GLY A 606 17.12 -16.27 3.29
CA GLY A 606 16.70 -15.87 4.63
C GLY A 606 17.85 -15.78 5.63
N LEU A 607 17.57 -15.27 6.82
CA LEU A 607 18.58 -14.98 7.84
C LEU A 607 19.38 -16.23 8.25
N ALA A 608 18.70 -17.37 8.45
CA ALA A 608 19.34 -18.61 8.86
C ALA A 608 20.32 -19.13 7.80
N GLY A 609 19.92 -19.09 6.52
CA GLY A 609 20.76 -19.52 5.41
C GLY A 609 22.03 -18.69 5.29
N HIS A 610 21.88 -17.36 5.23
CA HIS A 610 23.02 -16.45 5.12
C HIS A 610 23.96 -16.53 6.34
N LEU A 611 23.43 -16.63 7.56
CA LEU A 611 24.27 -16.80 8.76
C LEU A 611 25.06 -18.12 8.74
N SER A 612 24.45 -19.22 8.28
CA SER A 612 25.15 -20.49 8.13
C SER A 612 26.31 -20.38 7.14
N GLU A 613 26.12 -19.68 6.02
CA GLU A 613 27.21 -19.39 5.06
C GLU A 613 28.35 -18.59 5.69
N MET A 614 28.03 -17.51 6.42
CA MET A 614 29.04 -16.67 7.08
C MET A 614 29.84 -17.44 8.13
N ALA A 615 29.18 -18.26 8.95
CA ALA A 615 29.82 -19.08 9.98
C ALA A 615 30.74 -20.13 9.35
N ARG A 616 30.28 -20.82 8.29
CA ARG A 616 31.11 -21.78 7.56
C ARG A 616 32.32 -21.12 6.89
N ALA A 617 32.14 -19.97 6.25
CA ALA A 617 33.22 -19.22 5.62
C ALA A 617 34.26 -18.72 6.63
N SER A 618 33.83 -18.42 7.86
CA SER A 618 34.70 -17.95 8.95
C SER A 618 35.31 -19.07 9.79
N GLY A 619 34.80 -20.30 9.68
CA GLY A 619 35.18 -21.41 10.55
C GLY A 619 34.75 -21.22 12.02
N THR A 620 33.64 -20.50 12.24
CA THR A 620 33.09 -20.16 13.56
C THR A 620 31.69 -20.74 13.75
N GLY A 621 31.12 -20.51 14.93
CA GLY A 621 29.71 -20.73 15.24
C GLY A 621 28.95 -19.43 15.48
N ALA A 622 27.65 -19.53 15.78
CA ALA A 622 26.81 -18.39 16.10
C ALA A 622 25.60 -18.79 16.95
N THR A 623 25.19 -17.91 17.85
CA THR A 623 23.93 -18.01 18.59
C THR A 623 23.00 -16.89 18.17
N VAL A 624 21.79 -17.21 17.69
CA VAL A 624 20.73 -16.25 17.38
C VAL A 624 19.65 -16.30 18.46
N ARG A 625 19.25 -15.13 18.98
CA ARG A 625 18.10 -14.97 19.87
C ARG A 625 16.88 -14.62 19.03
N VAL A 626 15.98 -15.59 18.82
CA VAL A 626 14.88 -15.45 17.86
C VAL A 626 13.93 -14.29 18.19
N ASN A 627 13.71 -14.01 19.49
CA ASN A 627 12.85 -12.91 19.93
C ASN A 627 13.47 -11.52 19.74
N ASP A 628 14.78 -11.44 19.53
CA ASP A 628 15.48 -10.17 19.27
C ASP A 628 15.48 -9.82 17.78
N VAL A 629 15.05 -10.74 16.90
CA VAL A 629 15.02 -10.53 15.46
C VAL A 629 13.86 -9.61 15.07
N PRO A 630 14.13 -8.38 14.57
CA PRO A 630 13.08 -7.48 14.13
C PRO A 630 12.29 -8.06 12.94
N CYS A 631 10.97 -7.92 12.96
CA CYS A 631 10.06 -8.47 11.96
C CYS A 631 9.18 -7.38 11.35
N LEU A 632 8.91 -7.48 10.05
CA LEU A 632 8.00 -6.58 9.33
C LEU A 632 6.57 -6.66 9.90
N PRO A 633 5.80 -5.56 9.85
CA PRO A 633 4.39 -5.57 10.22
C PRO A 633 3.62 -6.67 9.49
N GLY A 634 2.92 -7.51 10.26
CA GLY A 634 2.10 -8.61 9.74
C GLY A 634 2.87 -9.89 9.35
N ALA A 635 4.20 -9.91 9.35
CA ALA A 635 4.98 -11.08 8.94
C ALA A 635 4.72 -12.30 9.85
N LEU A 636 4.79 -12.10 11.19
CA LEU A 636 4.50 -13.15 12.17
C LEU A 636 3.03 -13.59 12.14
N GLU A 637 2.10 -12.66 11.89
CA GLU A 637 0.66 -12.94 11.78
C GLU A 637 0.39 -13.85 10.58
N LEU A 638 0.95 -13.51 9.41
CA LEU A 638 0.80 -14.29 8.18
C LEU A 638 1.46 -15.67 8.31
N MET A 639 2.67 -15.73 8.88
CA MET A 639 3.36 -17.00 9.13
C MET A 639 2.58 -17.90 10.09
N ALA A 640 1.99 -17.32 11.16
CA ALA A 640 1.10 -18.04 12.08
C ALA A 640 -0.18 -18.54 11.40
N ALA A 641 -0.67 -17.81 10.38
CA ALA A 641 -1.79 -18.24 9.54
C ALA A 641 -1.41 -19.29 8.49
N GLY A 642 -0.15 -19.76 8.46
CA GLY A 642 0.34 -20.78 7.52
C GLY A 642 0.63 -20.23 6.12
N VAL A 643 0.80 -18.92 5.97
CA VAL A 643 1.24 -18.31 4.70
C VAL A 643 2.73 -18.55 4.54
N GLU A 644 3.12 -19.04 3.37
CA GLU A 644 4.51 -19.35 3.04
C GLU A 644 4.82 -18.87 1.62
N SER A 645 6.04 -18.38 1.44
CA SER A 645 6.59 -18.09 0.12
C SER A 645 7.03 -19.38 -0.58
N SER A 646 7.12 -19.35 -1.91
CA SER A 646 7.47 -20.56 -2.69
C SER A 646 8.83 -21.17 -2.37
N LEU A 647 9.77 -20.38 -1.81
CA LEU A 647 11.12 -20.84 -1.45
C LEU A 647 11.25 -21.22 0.04
N GLN A 648 10.21 -20.94 0.86
CA GLN A 648 10.22 -21.19 2.30
C GLN A 648 10.58 -22.63 2.66
N SER A 649 10.01 -23.61 1.96
CA SER A 649 10.21 -25.04 2.24
C SER A 649 11.64 -25.49 1.94
N ASN A 650 12.26 -24.96 0.87
CA ASN A 650 13.66 -25.21 0.57
C ASN A 650 14.57 -24.55 1.62
N ASN A 651 14.30 -23.29 1.99
CA ASN A 651 15.11 -22.56 2.95
C ASN A 651 15.00 -23.11 4.38
N GLN A 652 13.89 -23.78 4.73
CA GLN A 652 13.75 -24.42 6.05
C GLN A 652 14.83 -25.46 6.33
N GLN A 653 15.40 -26.08 5.30
CA GLN A 653 16.52 -27.01 5.47
C GLN A 653 17.76 -26.33 6.09
N ALA A 654 17.93 -25.01 5.92
CA ALA A 654 19.00 -24.28 6.59
C ALA A 654 18.85 -24.27 8.12
N LEU A 655 17.65 -24.51 8.66
CA LEU A 655 17.44 -24.64 10.10
C LEU A 655 18.02 -25.95 10.66
N ASP A 656 18.24 -26.97 9.81
CA ASP A 656 18.83 -28.25 10.22
C ASP A 656 20.31 -28.10 10.61
N ASP A 657 20.95 -26.99 10.23
CA ASP A 657 22.30 -26.64 10.66
C ASP A 657 22.36 -26.17 12.13
N PHE A 658 21.22 -25.86 12.75
CA PHE A 658 21.14 -25.22 14.07
C PHE A 658 20.62 -26.18 15.17
N ASP A 659 21.20 -26.11 16.37
CA ASP A 659 20.58 -26.64 17.59
C ASP A 659 19.57 -25.63 18.15
N ILE A 660 18.28 -26.00 18.14
CA ILE A 660 17.17 -25.11 18.46
C ILE A 660 16.71 -25.36 19.90
N ARG A 661 16.84 -24.35 20.76
CA ARG A 661 16.52 -24.43 22.20
C ARG A 661 15.52 -23.36 22.60
N GLY A 662 14.47 -23.73 23.34
CA GLY A 662 13.51 -22.76 23.88
C GLY A 662 12.49 -22.21 22.88
N ALA A 663 12.51 -22.64 21.62
CA ALA A 663 11.49 -22.35 20.62
C ALA A 663 10.78 -23.64 20.16
N ALA A 664 9.47 -23.58 19.95
CA ALA A 664 8.74 -24.70 19.34
C ALA A 664 9.16 -24.84 17.85
N PRO A 665 9.29 -26.06 17.30
CA PRO A 665 9.72 -26.27 15.92
C PRO A 665 8.84 -25.56 14.87
N ASP A 666 7.56 -25.36 15.17
CA ASP A 666 6.57 -24.70 14.32
C ASP A 666 6.33 -23.22 14.68
N ALA A 667 7.10 -22.65 15.62
CA ALA A 667 6.95 -21.27 16.05
C ALA A 667 7.12 -20.30 14.87
N PRO A 668 6.18 -19.36 14.64
CA PRO A 668 6.24 -18.44 13.50
C PRO A 668 7.56 -17.65 13.42
N ALA A 669 8.10 -17.21 14.56
CA ALA A 669 9.35 -16.46 14.61
C ALA A 669 10.57 -17.28 14.17
N LEU A 670 10.62 -18.57 14.55
CA LEU A 670 11.67 -19.49 14.12
C LEU A 670 11.60 -19.75 12.61
N ARG A 671 10.40 -20.01 12.09
CA ARG A 671 10.17 -20.28 10.66
C ARG A 671 10.49 -19.07 9.79
N LEU A 672 10.27 -17.86 10.31
CA LEU A 672 10.57 -16.61 9.63
C LEU A 672 12.08 -16.41 9.38
N LEU A 673 12.96 -17.04 10.17
CA LEU A 673 14.41 -17.00 9.92
C LEU A 673 14.79 -17.62 8.56
N ALA A 674 13.95 -18.51 8.02
CA ALA A 674 14.10 -19.12 6.71
C ALA A 674 13.26 -18.41 5.61
N ASP A 675 12.55 -17.34 5.93
CA ASP A 675 11.76 -16.59 4.94
C ASP A 675 12.68 -15.92 3.91
N PRO A 676 12.51 -16.18 2.59
CA PRO A 676 13.31 -15.53 1.56
C PRO A 676 13.08 -14.02 1.57
N GLN A 677 14.14 -13.26 1.78
CA GLN A 677 14.06 -11.80 1.76
C GLN A 677 14.31 -11.26 0.35
N THR A 678 13.55 -10.23 -0.05
CA THR A 678 13.85 -9.44 -1.24
C THR A 678 14.35 -8.09 -0.79
N SER A 679 15.51 -7.62 -1.27
CA SER A 679 16.10 -6.33 -0.86
C SER A 679 16.09 -6.12 0.67
N GLY A 680 16.58 -7.11 1.43
CA GLY A 680 16.60 -7.08 2.88
C GLY A 680 17.71 -6.19 3.47
N GLY A 681 17.89 -6.26 4.78
CA GLY A 681 18.99 -5.58 5.47
C GLY A 681 20.34 -6.30 5.35
N LEU A 682 21.33 -5.76 6.05
CA LEU A 682 22.66 -6.36 6.20
C LEU A 682 22.75 -7.09 7.54
N LEU A 683 23.48 -8.21 7.56
CA LEU A 683 23.90 -8.92 8.76
C LEU A 683 25.42 -8.83 8.86
N ALA A 684 25.93 -8.40 10.02
CA ALA A 684 27.37 -8.30 10.25
C ALA A 684 27.79 -8.69 11.67
N GLY A 685 29.01 -9.23 11.78
CA GLY A 685 29.70 -9.42 13.05
C GLY A 685 30.43 -8.13 13.45
N VAL A 686 30.06 -7.55 14.60
CA VAL A 686 30.62 -6.29 15.11
C VAL A 686 31.28 -6.53 16.47
N PRO A 687 32.46 -5.94 16.76
CA PRO A 687 33.09 -6.03 18.08
C PRO A 687 32.13 -5.71 19.23
N SER A 688 32.16 -6.52 20.29
CA SER A 688 31.17 -6.42 21.38
C SER A 688 31.17 -5.09 22.12
N ASP A 689 32.28 -4.35 22.13
CA ASP A 689 32.41 -3.02 22.73
C ASP A 689 31.88 -1.89 21.82
N ALA A 690 31.71 -2.16 20.51
CA ALA A 690 31.19 -1.21 19.54
C ALA A 690 29.72 -1.45 19.16
N ALA A 691 29.19 -2.67 19.35
CA ALA A 691 27.88 -3.10 18.86
C ALA A 691 26.70 -2.20 19.28
N ASP A 692 26.61 -1.82 20.56
CA ASP A 692 25.53 -0.97 21.06
C ASP A 692 25.56 0.44 20.44
N THR A 693 26.76 1.01 20.29
CA THR A 693 26.96 2.30 19.63
C THR A 693 26.62 2.21 18.15
N CYS A 694 27.04 1.14 17.48
CA CYS A 694 26.71 0.87 16.07
C CYS A 694 25.19 0.87 15.85
N VAL A 695 24.43 0.13 16.66
CA VAL A 695 22.97 0.10 16.58
C VAL A 695 22.35 1.47 16.84
N GLN A 696 22.87 2.24 17.80
CA GLN A 696 22.38 3.60 18.06
C GLN A 696 22.61 4.54 16.87
N VAL A 697 23.75 4.44 16.19
CA VAL A 697 24.06 5.22 14.99
C VAL A 697 23.16 4.79 13.83
N LEU A 698 23.03 3.49 13.57
CA LEU A 698 22.12 2.95 12.54
C LEU A 698 20.69 3.48 12.72
N ARG A 699 20.17 3.47 13.95
CA ARG A 699 18.83 4.01 14.24
C ARG A 699 18.70 5.51 13.98
N ARG A 700 19.76 6.29 14.20
CA ARG A 700 19.79 7.74 13.88
C ARG A 700 19.84 7.99 12.38
N GLU A 701 20.51 7.13 11.62
CA GLU A 701 20.57 7.17 10.15
C GLU A 701 19.29 6.63 9.46
N GLY A 702 18.26 6.29 10.24
CA GLY A 702 16.94 5.88 9.73
C GLY A 702 16.67 4.38 9.74
N TYR A 703 17.65 3.54 10.10
CA TYR A 703 17.48 2.09 10.28
C TYR A 703 16.88 1.80 11.67
N THR A 704 15.65 2.25 11.89
CA THR A 704 15.00 2.31 13.22
C THR A 704 14.82 0.95 13.88
N THR A 705 14.80 -0.13 13.11
CA THR A 705 14.64 -1.51 13.57
C THR A 705 15.97 -2.24 13.81
N ALA A 706 17.12 -1.60 13.54
CA ALA A 706 18.43 -2.21 13.73
C ALA A 706 18.60 -2.76 15.15
N ALA A 707 19.15 -3.97 15.27
CA ALA A 707 19.24 -4.69 16.53
C ALA A 707 20.43 -5.66 16.58
N VAL A 708 20.92 -5.92 17.79
CA VAL A 708 21.80 -7.06 18.06
C VAL A 708 20.93 -8.30 18.20
N VAL A 709 21.03 -9.22 17.25
CA VAL A 709 20.19 -10.43 17.19
C VAL A 709 20.87 -11.67 17.76
N GLY A 710 22.15 -11.57 18.10
CA GLY A 710 22.93 -12.74 18.48
C GLY A 710 24.40 -12.43 18.75
N GLU A 711 25.21 -13.47 18.75
CA GLU A 711 26.67 -13.38 18.88
C GLU A 711 27.38 -14.51 18.15
N VAL A 712 28.62 -14.26 17.75
CA VAL A 712 29.50 -15.23 17.12
C VAL A 712 30.14 -16.08 18.22
N THR A 713 30.07 -17.39 18.08
CA THR A 713 30.67 -18.37 19.00
C THR A 713 31.88 -19.06 18.36
N PRO A 714 32.75 -19.72 19.13
CA PRO A 714 33.86 -20.48 18.54
C PRO A 714 33.41 -21.65 17.65
N PHE A 715 32.27 -22.27 17.95
CA PHE A 715 31.73 -23.43 17.24
C PHE A 715 30.24 -23.60 17.54
N GLY A 716 29.54 -24.32 16.66
CA GLY A 716 28.12 -24.62 16.81
C GLY A 716 27.22 -23.48 16.34
N LEU A 717 26.11 -23.84 15.71
CA LEU A 717 25.04 -22.92 15.35
C LEU A 717 23.87 -23.19 16.29
N ASP A 718 23.47 -22.20 17.09
CA ASP A 718 22.39 -22.32 18.07
C ASP A 718 21.31 -21.26 17.76
N ILE A 719 20.04 -21.65 17.87
CA ILE A 719 18.91 -20.71 17.92
C ILE A 719 18.26 -20.83 19.29
N VAL A 720 18.16 -19.71 20.01
CA VAL A 720 17.57 -19.66 21.34
C VAL A 720 16.30 -18.82 21.38
N GLY A 721 15.30 -19.34 22.08
CA GLY A 721 13.96 -18.78 22.30
C GLY A 721 13.88 -17.66 23.31
#